data_AF-A0A3P1YUS8-F1
#
_entry.id   AF-A0A3P1YUS8-F1
#
_cell.length_a   1.000
_cell.length_b   1.000
_cell.length_c   1.000
_cell.angle_alpha   90.00
_cell.angle_beta   90.00
_cell.angle_gamma   90.00
#
_symmetry.space_group_name_H-M   'P 1'
#
loop_
_entity.id
_entity.type
_entity.pdbx_description
1 polymer ?
#
loop_
_entity_poly.entity_id
_entity_poly.type
_entity_poly.pdbx_seq_one_letter_code
_entity_poly.pdbx_strand_id
1 'polypeptide(L)'
;MQNLLHIRAFVIDGIRFRLALRMYTVLCFFLFFVSSVSAQPVSLPLNPQTEEYFFEEIKLPGGTPIRDVIALQEDQQGFIWLAGKHGLFRYDGHDFKIFRHTPGDDKSIVDTELWSLYMLGDTLLCVGTTHGVSLIDVRTDHITNLPNDTEGNPIGYVSRFYRDDAGILWIGGLEGLYSMKPDLSGIVNHHLPRVTKEKSLFDNRVYDIISHTMDSNRLMLATVAGLVSFDKKKNAFHQFHPNTQATFRHSQPGVYKFVKEGNYLWVLSWISGMPRFDMTTDRWENLAYPKPGDRLETTSNVWAVSDFMEKNANELWICDWDRGLCTFDKKEQQLKPLKGRSNCEALDNPRMSIFMQRDSTLWLANYDGLWRQNRKKNRFRSVNLPYSHTWIMPVQHDETTENYYFGMVHNSYGIADWSARTRSWHFLQTETDRREELSTYDIFKDHRGVIWIGTYRRGLWYVDQKSRQLKRFLLPDGKQPEAISRTIYKIFEDSRHNLWIGTGRKGVARINAQRNDIRSFLHVPGDSTSVIDGTHYRAIAEDSYGRIWIGNHLGFCTFDPETETFSRELPRKLYATGIKPGETYSIVTDTTGTMWMTVVGQGLVRIREERKGTFRFKTYQTDDGLKDLSVRYMTKDGEGNLWIVNNGLIYFNPYDESFMLTDARNGLIENLGDDVRISIDSYGNVFAGSQVGLGWTKEAQSLARSNVVNLLIEHVLVNGESFDRKIEDDVPLRLSSMEDQHNLTFRYTAICFNEYEQVRYRYRLEGMESEWNPPTKSLEARYTNLPPGKYRFIVDVAYKGNWLGYNRTVRFEIRQAFWETSWFITMLLLAVAAVIAALYLNRLRHLEKQRRIRLKIASDLHDDIGSTLSSISIMSSLLQAQHPEDGSYSYTRDMLHEIGTNAQNMLESMDDIIWSVLPANDEFRNLIVRLREYAIPLFESKDIRFSITAPEALYSQTIVMDKRRNIFLIAKEAVNNLIKYSECTEASIEFALSRSVLRLVISDNGKGFDTSKKYYRGGLPNMKFRAEKIGGKLSIRSEAGKGTSIKLTVKIA
;
A
#
# COMPACT_ATOMS: atom_id res chain seq x y z
N MET A 1 -67.18 7.46 2.07
CA MET A 1 -68.48 8.08 2.38
C MET A 1 -68.47 8.39 3.87
N GLN A 2 -68.72 9.65 4.21
CA GLN A 2 -68.95 10.24 5.54
C GLN A 2 -67.76 10.39 6.52
N ASN A 3 -67.59 11.66 6.92
CA ASN A 3 -66.86 12.21 8.08
C ASN A 3 -65.35 12.45 7.94
N LEU A 4 -64.99 13.57 7.28
CA LEU A 4 -64.07 14.59 7.81
C LEU A 4 -63.96 15.74 6.79
N LEU A 5 -65.00 16.59 6.76
CA LEU A 5 -65.07 17.80 5.93
C LEU A 5 -65.30 19.00 6.85
N HIS A 6 -64.28 19.42 7.60
CA HIS A 6 -64.26 20.72 8.27
C HIS A 6 -62.84 21.15 8.64
N ILE A 7 -62.07 21.66 7.68
CA ILE A 7 -61.04 22.69 7.93
C ILE A 7 -61.14 23.70 6.77
N ARG A 8 -61.68 24.89 7.08
CA ARG A 8 -61.73 26.04 6.15
C ARG A 8 -60.50 26.91 6.41
N ALA A 9 -59.68 27.06 5.37
CA ALA A 9 -58.69 28.12 5.13
C ALA A 9 -57.51 28.27 6.12
N PHE A 10 -56.29 28.14 5.60
CA PHE A 10 -55.08 28.71 6.21
C PHE A 10 -54.75 30.03 5.50
N VAL A 11 -54.39 31.05 6.27
CA VAL A 11 -53.87 32.34 5.77
C VAL A 11 -52.40 32.40 6.16
N ILE A 12 -51.52 32.50 5.16
CA ILE A 12 -50.13 32.92 5.32
C ILE A 12 -49.90 34.03 4.29
N ASP A 13 -49.39 35.16 4.74
CA ASP A 13 -48.96 36.32 3.94
C ASP A 13 -49.95 36.82 2.88
N GLY A 14 -51.16 37.19 3.31
CA GLY A 14 -52.02 38.12 2.57
C GLY A 14 -52.63 37.62 1.25
N ILE A 15 -52.42 36.37 0.82
CA ILE A 15 -52.94 35.84 -0.45
C ILE A 15 -53.93 34.70 -0.23
N ARG A 16 -55.18 34.86 -0.71
CA ARG A 16 -56.22 33.82 -0.70
C ARG A 16 -56.08 32.90 -1.91
N PHE A 17 -55.70 31.64 -1.72
CA PHE A 17 -55.72 30.62 -2.80
C PHE A 17 -57.10 29.95 -2.93
N ARG A 18 -57.69 29.97 -4.14
CA ARG A 18 -58.89 29.19 -4.51
C ARG A 18 -58.49 27.81 -5.07
N LEU A 19 -59.01 26.75 -4.47
CA LEU A 19 -58.57 25.35 -4.66
C LEU A 19 -59.13 24.61 -5.90
N ALA A 20 -59.83 25.28 -6.82
CA ALA A 20 -60.67 24.58 -7.80
C ALA A 20 -59.95 24.13 -9.11
N LEU A 21 -58.74 24.61 -9.41
CA LEU A 21 -58.10 24.37 -10.73
C LEU A 21 -56.99 23.29 -10.75
N ARG A 22 -56.60 22.74 -9.59
CA ARG A 22 -55.56 21.68 -9.51
C ARG A 22 -56.11 20.26 -9.58
N MET A 23 -57.40 20.04 -9.39
CA MET A 23 -57.94 18.68 -9.37
C MET A 23 -57.98 18.05 -10.76
N TYR A 24 -58.25 18.83 -11.82
CA TYR A 24 -58.27 18.32 -13.20
C TYR A 24 -56.85 18.02 -13.72
N THR A 25 -55.87 18.86 -13.39
CA THR A 25 -54.46 18.63 -13.74
C THR A 25 -53.87 17.46 -12.96
N VAL A 26 -54.21 17.29 -11.69
CA VAL A 26 -53.82 16.11 -10.89
C VAL A 26 -54.52 14.85 -11.38
N LEU A 27 -55.80 14.91 -11.80
CA LEU A 27 -56.51 13.76 -12.36
C LEU A 27 -55.97 13.35 -13.74
N CYS A 28 -55.60 14.32 -14.60
CA CYS A 28 -54.90 14.04 -15.86
C CYS A 28 -53.48 13.51 -15.62
N PHE A 29 -52.76 14.02 -14.61
CA PHE A 29 -51.47 13.44 -14.18
C PHE A 29 -51.63 12.03 -13.63
N PHE A 30 -52.69 11.76 -12.85
CA PHE A 30 -53.01 10.43 -12.32
C PHE A 30 -53.47 9.47 -13.42
N LEU A 31 -54.24 9.92 -14.41
CA LEU A 31 -54.63 9.12 -15.57
C LEU A 31 -53.45 8.85 -16.51
N PHE A 32 -52.46 9.75 -16.59
CA PHE A 32 -51.18 9.49 -17.25
C PHE A 32 -50.30 8.51 -16.46
N PHE A 33 -50.32 8.57 -15.11
CA PHE A 33 -49.59 7.64 -14.25
C PHE A 33 -50.27 6.26 -14.10
N VAL A 34 -51.58 6.15 -14.35
CA VAL A 34 -52.32 4.88 -14.34
C VAL A 34 -52.35 4.24 -15.73
N SER A 35 -51.93 4.96 -16.78
CA SER A 35 -51.71 4.41 -18.13
C SER A 35 -50.25 4.09 -18.45
N SER A 36 -49.31 4.30 -17.52
CA SER A 36 -48.11 3.45 -17.45
C SER A 36 -48.53 2.09 -16.90
N VAL A 37 -49.25 1.33 -17.73
CA VAL A 37 -49.19 -0.13 -17.70
C VAL A 37 -47.70 -0.43 -17.69
N SER A 38 -47.16 -0.88 -16.56
CA SER A 38 -45.86 -1.56 -16.59
C SER A 38 -46.07 -2.64 -17.65
N ALA A 39 -45.40 -2.52 -18.81
CA ALA A 39 -45.46 -3.52 -19.84
C ALA A 39 -45.27 -4.86 -19.12
N GLN A 40 -46.30 -5.72 -19.13
CA GLN A 40 -46.13 -7.05 -18.58
C GLN A 40 -44.93 -7.63 -19.31
N PRO A 41 -43.91 -8.14 -18.60
CA PRO A 41 -42.74 -8.68 -19.24
C PRO A 41 -43.21 -9.73 -20.25
N VAL A 42 -42.80 -9.55 -21.51
CA VAL A 42 -43.11 -10.50 -22.58
C VAL A 42 -42.70 -11.89 -22.09
N SER A 43 -43.69 -12.78 -21.98
CA SER A 43 -43.45 -14.14 -21.53
C SER A 43 -42.77 -14.92 -22.65
N LEU A 44 -41.44 -15.01 -22.59
CA LEU A 44 -40.65 -15.87 -23.46
C LEU A 44 -40.85 -17.35 -23.09
N PRO A 45 -40.77 -18.28 -24.06
CA PRO A 45 -40.92 -19.70 -23.83
C PRO A 45 -39.61 -20.27 -23.28
N LEU A 46 -39.38 -20.12 -21.99
CA LEU A 46 -38.13 -20.53 -21.34
C LEU A 46 -38.30 -21.88 -20.67
N ASN A 47 -37.21 -22.65 -20.59
CA ASN A 47 -37.17 -23.82 -19.72
C ASN A 47 -37.42 -23.39 -18.26
N PRO A 48 -38.22 -24.15 -17.48
CA PRO A 48 -38.48 -23.83 -16.09
C PRO A 48 -37.18 -23.81 -15.30
N GLN A 49 -36.97 -22.73 -14.54
CA GLN A 49 -35.80 -22.58 -13.66
C GLN A 49 -36.14 -23.14 -12.28
N THR A 50 -35.46 -24.20 -11.88
CA THR A 50 -35.35 -24.62 -10.48
C THR A 50 -34.62 -23.53 -9.69
N GLU A 51 -35.04 -23.23 -8.45
CA GLU A 51 -34.30 -22.31 -7.55
C GLU A 51 -32.97 -22.93 -7.13
N GLU A 52 -32.05 -23.09 -8.07
CA GLU A 52 -30.77 -23.77 -7.81
C GLU A 52 -29.83 -22.83 -7.05
N TYR A 53 -29.37 -23.31 -5.89
CA TYR A 53 -28.37 -22.63 -5.10
C TYR A 53 -26.99 -23.10 -5.53
N PHE A 54 -26.21 -22.19 -6.11
CA PHE A 54 -24.85 -22.47 -6.52
C PHE A 54 -23.86 -22.01 -5.47
N PHE A 55 -22.92 -22.89 -5.14
CA PHE A 55 -21.84 -22.63 -4.20
C PHE A 55 -20.49 -22.92 -4.85
N GLU A 56 -19.52 -22.07 -4.55
CA GLU A 56 -18.13 -22.20 -4.96
C GLU A 56 -17.27 -22.47 -3.73
N GLU A 57 -16.42 -23.50 -3.82
CA GLU A 57 -15.51 -23.85 -2.73
C GLU A 57 -14.34 -22.86 -2.67
N ILE A 58 -14.09 -22.32 -1.49
CA ILE A 58 -13.00 -21.39 -1.20
C ILE A 58 -11.82 -22.18 -0.62
N LYS A 59 -10.65 -22.04 -1.24
CA LYS A 59 -9.43 -22.80 -0.92
C LYS A 59 -8.27 -21.87 -0.64
N LEU A 60 -7.30 -22.35 0.14
CA LEU A 60 -6.01 -21.70 0.30
C LEU A 60 -5.18 -21.80 -0.99
N PRO A 61 -4.17 -20.93 -1.16
CA PRO A 61 -3.19 -21.06 -2.23
C PRO A 61 -2.60 -22.48 -2.29
N GLY A 62 -2.61 -23.09 -3.48
CA GLY A 62 -2.23 -24.50 -3.67
C GLY A 62 -3.39 -25.50 -3.62
N GLY A 63 -4.62 -25.04 -3.40
CA GLY A 63 -5.83 -25.87 -3.49
C GLY A 63 -6.21 -26.63 -2.21
N THR A 64 -5.58 -26.30 -1.08
CA THR A 64 -5.91 -26.90 0.22
C THR A 64 -7.26 -26.34 0.72
N PRO A 65 -8.23 -27.19 1.11
CA PRO A 65 -9.51 -26.73 1.63
C PRO A 65 -9.35 -26.08 3.01
N ILE A 66 -10.16 -25.06 3.28
CA ILE A 66 -10.26 -24.44 4.61
C ILE A 66 -11.29 -25.22 5.41
N ARG A 67 -10.86 -25.78 6.54
CA ARG A 67 -11.67 -26.69 7.37
C ARG A 67 -11.96 -26.08 8.74
N ASP A 68 -12.99 -26.61 9.39
CA ASP A 68 -13.36 -26.29 10.77
C ASP A 68 -13.56 -24.77 11.02
N VAL A 69 -14.20 -24.07 10.08
CA VAL A 69 -14.58 -22.66 10.28
C VAL A 69 -15.81 -22.60 11.19
N ILE A 70 -15.67 -21.90 12.31
CA ILE A 70 -16.67 -21.81 13.40
C ILE A 70 -17.35 -20.45 13.40
N ALA A 71 -16.65 -19.38 13.03
CA ALA A 71 -17.20 -18.02 13.00
C ALA A 71 -16.75 -17.24 11.77
N LEU A 72 -17.61 -16.34 11.28
CA LEU A 72 -17.35 -15.45 10.15
C LEU A 72 -17.80 -14.03 10.50
N GLN A 73 -16.96 -13.04 10.20
CA GLN A 73 -17.26 -11.63 10.42
C GLN A 73 -16.75 -10.77 9.26
N GLU A 74 -17.57 -9.85 8.75
CA GLU A 74 -17.16 -8.84 7.76
C GLU A 74 -16.82 -7.52 8.46
N ASP A 75 -15.67 -6.93 8.12
CA ASP A 75 -15.24 -5.62 8.64
C ASP A 75 -15.74 -4.45 7.78
N GLN A 76 -15.37 -3.21 8.12
CA GLN A 76 -15.78 -2.03 7.35
C GLN A 76 -14.98 -1.80 6.07
N GLN A 77 -13.74 -2.29 5.99
CA GLN A 77 -12.92 -2.18 4.80
C GLN A 77 -13.40 -3.14 3.71
N GLY A 78 -14.10 -4.19 4.12
CA GLY A 78 -14.71 -5.21 3.28
C GLY A 78 -14.04 -6.56 3.40
N PHE A 79 -13.06 -6.78 4.29
CA PHE A 79 -12.45 -8.10 4.47
C PHE A 79 -13.39 -9.06 5.19
N ILE A 80 -13.27 -10.35 4.85
CA ILE A 80 -13.95 -11.44 5.56
C ILE A 80 -12.96 -12.09 6.52
N TRP A 81 -13.30 -12.07 7.80
CA TRP A 81 -12.56 -12.72 8.87
C TRP A 81 -13.20 -14.07 9.19
N LEU A 82 -12.40 -15.13 9.16
CA LEU A 82 -12.82 -16.51 9.41
C LEU A 82 -12.05 -17.04 10.61
N ALA A 83 -12.75 -17.48 11.64
CA ALA A 83 -12.18 -18.15 12.80
C ALA A 83 -12.45 -19.64 12.73
N GLY A 84 -11.44 -20.44 13.04
CA GLY A 84 -11.58 -21.89 13.14
C GLY A 84 -10.50 -22.51 14.03
N LYS A 85 -10.38 -23.84 13.97
CA LYS A 85 -9.39 -24.59 14.76
C LYS A 85 -7.94 -24.37 14.35
N HIS A 86 -7.71 -23.82 13.16
CA HIS A 86 -6.38 -23.68 12.56
C HIS A 86 -5.87 -22.23 12.52
N GLY A 87 -6.52 -21.35 13.27
CA GLY A 87 -6.19 -19.93 13.38
C GLY A 87 -7.26 -19.01 12.82
N LEU A 88 -6.89 -17.73 12.73
CA LEU A 88 -7.72 -16.66 12.16
C LEU A 88 -7.25 -16.40 10.73
N PHE A 89 -8.20 -16.34 9.80
CA PHE A 89 -7.92 -16.03 8.40
C PHE A 89 -8.61 -14.71 8.04
N ARG A 90 -7.87 -13.77 7.47
CA ARG A 90 -8.40 -12.57 6.84
C ARG A 90 -8.37 -12.76 5.32
N TYR A 91 -9.53 -12.71 4.69
CA TYR A 91 -9.73 -12.95 3.27
C TYR A 91 -10.08 -11.66 2.53
N ASP A 92 -9.35 -11.34 1.48
CA ASP A 92 -9.54 -10.14 0.65
C ASP A 92 -10.34 -10.39 -0.65
N GLY A 93 -10.73 -11.65 -0.88
CA GLY A 93 -11.40 -12.11 -2.10
C GLY A 93 -10.51 -12.91 -3.04
N HIS A 94 -9.20 -12.95 -2.80
CA HIS A 94 -8.23 -13.72 -3.59
C HIS A 94 -7.19 -14.44 -2.74
N ASP A 95 -6.64 -13.79 -1.72
CA ASP A 95 -5.59 -14.33 -0.85
C ASP A 95 -5.99 -14.26 0.64
N PHE A 96 -5.23 -14.98 1.46
CA PHE A 96 -5.45 -15.09 2.90
C PHE A 96 -4.24 -14.60 3.69
N LYS A 97 -4.49 -13.72 4.65
CA LYS A 97 -3.55 -13.47 5.76
C LYS A 97 -3.94 -14.36 6.95
N ILE A 98 -3.00 -15.14 7.45
CA ILE A 98 -3.22 -16.12 8.52
C ILE A 98 -2.58 -15.63 9.82
N PHE A 99 -3.34 -15.61 10.91
CA PHE A 99 -2.85 -15.32 12.25
C PHE A 99 -2.92 -16.59 13.10
N ARG A 100 -1.81 -16.92 13.77
CA ARG A 100 -1.67 -18.11 14.64
C ARG A 100 -0.89 -17.75 15.90
N HIS A 101 -1.10 -18.53 16.94
CA HIS A 101 -0.33 -18.39 18.17
C HIS A 101 1.12 -18.82 17.92
N THR A 102 2.05 -17.97 18.33
CA THR A 102 3.49 -18.29 18.33
C THR A 102 4.01 -18.20 19.76
N PRO A 103 4.45 -19.32 20.37
CA PRO A 103 4.94 -19.30 21.74
C PRO A 103 6.08 -18.29 21.95
N GLY A 104 5.90 -17.39 22.92
CA GLY A 104 6.88 -16.34 23.25
C GLY A 104 6.74 -15.03 22.44
N ASP A 105 5.83 -14.96 21.47
CA ASP A 105 5.51 -13.73 20.73
C ASP A 105 4.20 -13.12 21.25
N ASP A 106 4.33 -12.02 21.98
CA ASP A 106 3.20 -11.27 22.56
C ASP A 106 2.36 -10.53 21.51
N LYS A 107 2.87 -10.40 20.28
CA LYS A 107 2.15 -9.81 19.13
C LYS A 107 1.33 -10.84 18.35
N SER A 108 1.48 -12.13 18.65
CA SER A 108 0.66 -13.19 18.06
C SER A 108 -0.68 -13.32 18.81
N ILE A 109 -1.68 -13.97 18.21
CA ILE A 109 -2.93 -14.27 18.93
C ILE A 109 -2.66 -15.21 20.12
N VAL A 110 -3.49 -15.12 21.17
CA VAL A 110 -3.27 -15.84 22.44
C VAL A 110 -3.34 -17.37 22.26
N ASP A 111 -4.12 -17.83 21.29
CA ASP A 111 -4.26 -19.25 20.95
C ASP A 111 -4.66 -19.40 19.47
N THR A 112 -4.39 -20.56 18.90
CA THR A 112 -4.73 -20.92 17.51
C THR A 112 -6.15 -21.49 17.39
N GLU A 113 -6.71 -22.10 18.43
CA GLU A 113 -8.08 -22.62 18.40
C GLU A 113 -9.09 -21.52 18.76
N LEU A 114 -9.89 -21.12 17.78
CA LEU A 114 -10.80 -19.97 17.87
C LEU A 114 -12.27 -20.41 17.87
N TRP A 115 -13.09 -19.71 18.64
CA TRP A 115 -14.49 -20.09 18.88
C TRP A 115 -15.49 -18.99 18.51
N SER A 116 -15.09 -17.72 18.58
CA SER A 116 -16.01 -16.62 18.27
C SER A 116 -15.29 -15.38 17.76
N LEU A 117 -15.99 -14.62 16.94
CA LEU A 117 -15.56 -13.33 16.42
C LEU A 117 -16.62 -12.28 16.69
N TYR A 118 -16.18 -11.06 16.98
CA TYR A 118 -17.07 -9.92 17.11
C TYR A 118 -16.37 -8.61 16.73
N MET A 119 -17.04 -7.83 15.90
CA MET A 119 -16.54 -6.52 15.49
C MET A 119 -17.03 -5.45 16.47
N LEU A 120 -16.13 -4.93 17.31
CA LEU A 120 -16.45 -3.83 18.22
C LEU A 120 -16.24 -2.49 17.52
N GLY A 121 -17.36 -1.90 17.10
CA GLY A 121 -17.33 -0.69 16.28
C GLY A 121 -16.70 -1.00 14.91
N ASP A 122 -15.77 -0.15 14.49
CA ASP A 122 -15.30 -0.12 13.11
C ASP A 122 -13.87 -0.63 12.93
N THR A 123 -13.14 -0.79 14.03
CA THR A 123 -11.68 -0.96 14.00
C THR A 123 -11.16 -2.12 14.84
N LEU A 124 -11.92 -2.62 15.82
CA LEU A 124 -11.40 -3.59 16.78
C LEU A 124 -12.12 -4.94 16.71
N LEU A 125 -11.39 -5.96 16.27
CA LEU A 125 -11.89 -7.33 16.19
C LEU A 125 -11.59 -8.06 17.49
N CYS A 126 -12.65 -8.46 18.19
CA CYS A 126 -12.58 -9.33 19.34
C CYS A 126 -12.57 -10.79 18.87
N VAL A 127 -11.55 -11.53 19.28
CA VAL A 127 -11.34 -12.93 18.94
C VAL A 127 -11.39 -13.75 20.22
N GLY A 128 -12.37 -14.65 20.30
CA GLY A 128 -12.56 -15.54 21.42
C GLY A 128 -11.86 -16.86 21.16
N THR A 129 -11.03 -17.30 22.10
CA THR A 129 -10.17 -18.47 21.94
C THR A 129 -10.40 -19.52 23.03
N THR A 130 -9.73 -20.67 22.94
CA THR A 130 -9.74 -21.67 24.02
C THR A 130 -9.08 -21.14 25.30
N HIS A 131 -8.09 -20.24 25.21
CA HIS A 131 -7.31 -19.70 26.34
C HIS A 131 -7.33 -18.16 26.43
N GLY A 132 -8.51 -17.55 26.29
CA GLY A 132 -8.73 -16.12 26.54
C GLY A 132 -9.21 -15.35 25.31
N VAL A 133 -8.98 -14.04 25.32
CA VAL A 133 -9.43 -13.12 24.27
C VAL A 133 -8.26 -12.40 23.63
N SER A 134 -8.24 -12.33 22.30
CA SER A 134 -7.35 -11.44 21.56
C SER A 134 -8.14 -10.28 20.96
N LEU A 135 -7.66 -9.05 21.14
CA LEU A 135 -8.19 -7.84 20.52
C LEU A 135 -7.26 -7.43 19.38
N ILE A 136 -7.77 -7.31 18.17
CA ILE A 136 -6.99 -7.01 16.97
C ILE A 136 -7.48 -5.69 16.39
N ASP A 137 -6.60 -4.68 16.28
CA ASP A 137 -6.90 -3.47 15.51
C ASP A 137 -6.71 -3.75 14.02
N VAL A 138 -7.81 -3.86 13.28
CA VAL A 138 -7.82 -4.29 11.87
C VAL A 138 -7.10 -3.33 10.92
N ARG A 139 -6.79 -2.10 11.35
CA ARG A 139 -6.06 -1.11 10.54
C ARG A 139 -4.55 -1.25 10.65
N THR A 140 -4.08 -1.74 11.80
CA THR A 140 -2.63 -1.82 12.12
C THR A 140 -2.15 -3.24 12.31
N ASP A 141 -3.08 -4.22 12.34
CA ASP A 141 -2.85 -5.59 12.74
C ASP A 141 -2.20 -5.73 14.14
N HIS A 142 -2.29 -4.68 14.98
CA HIS A 142 -1.81 -4.73 16.35
C HIS A 142 -2.72 -5.61 17.21
N ILE A 143 -2.12 -6.55 17.94
CA ILE A 143 -2.82 -7.53 18.76
C ILE A 143 -2.55 -7.24 20.24
N THR A 144 -3.62 -7.23 21.04
CA THR A 144 -3.57 -7.15 22.50
C THR A 144 -4.26 -8.39 23.07
N ASN A 145 -3.54 -9.17 23.87
CA ASN A 145 -4.03 -10.43 24.43
C ASN A 145 -4.48 -10.27 25.88
N LEU A 146 -5.63 -10.84 26.21
CA LEU A 146 -6.24 -10.88 27.54
C LEU A 146 -6.51 -12.35 27.92
N PRO A 147 -5.50 -13.09 28.41
CA PRO A 147 -5.64 -14.52 28.75
C PRO A 147 -6.42 -14.75 30.05
N ASN A 148 -6.39 -13.77 30.96
CA ASN A 148 -6.93 -13.89 32.31
C ASN A 148 -7.95 -12.77 32.59
N ASP A 149 -8.83 -13.02 33.56
CA ASP A 149 -9.71 -12.02 34.13
C ASP A 149 -8.94 -11.06 35.06
N THR A 150 -9.64 -10.04 35.56
CA THR A 150 -9.07 -9.04 36.47
C THR A 150 -8.64 -9.60 37.84
N GLU A 151 -9.07 -10.82 38.18
CA GLU A 151 -8.69 -11.52 39.40
C GLU A 151 -7.47 -12.45 39.16
N GLY A 152 -7.03 -12.58 37.91
CA GLY A 152 -5.90 -13.42 37.50
C GLY A 152 -6.29 -14.86 37.16
N ASN A 153 -7.59 -15.18 37.09
CA ASN A 153 -8.05 -16.51 36.69
C ASN A 153 -8.06 -16.64 35.15
N PRO A 154 -7.70 -17.80 34.59
CA PRO A 154 -7.71 -18.01 33.15
C PRO A 154 -9.12 -17.98 32.57
N ILE A 155 -9.27 -17.41 31.39
CA ILE A 155 -10.54 -17.36 30.67
C ILE A 155 -10.55 -18.50 29.63
N GLY A 156 -11.43 -19.48 29.82
CA GLY A 156 -11.51 -20.65 28.94
C GLY A 156 -12.67 -20.60 27.94
N TYR A 157 -12.44 -21.10 26.72
CA TYR A 157 -13.44 -21.35 25.66
C TYR A 157 -14.45 -20.22 25.45
N VAL A 158 -13.97 -19.08 24.96
CA VAL A 158 -14.80 -17.90 24.71
C VAL A 158 -15.74 -18.14 23.52
N SER A 159 -16.98 -18.54 23.80
CA SER A 159 -17.93 -19.00 22.78
C SER A 159 -18.75 -17.88 22.14
N ARG A 160 -18.90 -16.73 22.82
CA ARG A 160 -19.72 -15.63 22.32
C ARG A 160 -19.30 -14.30 22.88
N PHE A 161 -19.37 -13.29 22.03
CA PHE A 161 -19.42 -11.88 22.42
C PHE A 161 -20.80 -11.32 22.13
N TYR A 162 -21.32 -10.51 23.04
CA TYR A 162 -22.61 -9.84 22.87
C TYR A 162 -22.55 -8.44 23.46
N ARG A 163 -22.83 -7.42 22.65
CA ARG A 163 -22.93 -6.05 23.13
C ARG A 163 -24.39 -5.73 23.46
N ASP A 164 -24.64 -5.31 24.69
CA ASP A 164 -25.97 -4.92 25.13
C ASP A 164 -26.32 -3.47 24.76
N ASP A 165 -27.58 -3.08 25.00
CA ASP A 165 -28.08 -1.73 24.70
C ASP A 165 -27.40 -0.62 25.52
N ALA A 166 -26.75 -0.98 26.64
CA ALA A 166 -25.96 -0.06 27.45
C ALA A 166 -24.51 0.09 26.92
N GLY A 167 -24.16 -0.66 25.87
CA GLY A 167 -22.84 -0.64 25.24
C GLY A 167 -21.81 -1.55 25.91
N ILE A 168 -22.19 -2.33 26.93
CA ILE A 168 -21.30 -3.27 27.62
C ILE A 168 -21.11 -4.50 26.73
N LEU A 169 -19.86 -4.91 26.55
CA LEU A 169 -19.50 -6.12 25.83
C LEU A 169 -19.46 -7.30 26.81
N TRP A 170 -20.46 -8.16 26.74
CA TRP A 170 -20.58 -9.40 27.48
C TRP A 170 -19.89 -10.55 26.74
N ILE A 171 -19.33 -11.47 27.50
CA ILE A 171 -18.52 -12.58 26.99
C ILE A 171 -19.00 -13.88 27.65
N GLY A 172 -19.35 -14.87 26.86
CA GLY A 172 -19.68 -16.22 27.32
C GLY A 172 -18.45 -17.12 27.25
N GLY A 173 -18.16 -17.85 28.32
CA GLY A 173 -17.03 -18.78 28.39
C GLY A 173 -17.34 -20.08 29.13
N LEU A 174 -16.33 -20.94 29.26
CA LEU A 174 -16.43 -22.23 29.96
C LEU A 174 -16.79 -22.07 31.44
N GLU A 175 -16.18 -21.11 32.13
CA GLU A 175 -16.33 -20.96 33.58
C GLU A 175 -17.44 -19.98 33.98
N GLY A 176 -18.09 -19.31 33.01
CA GLY A 176 -19.23 -18.45 33.30
C GLY A 176 -19.46 -17.30 32.30
N LEU A 177 -20.06 -16.25 32.84
CA LEU A 177 -20.35 -14.98 32.16
C LEU A 177 -19.31 -13.93 32.58
N TYR A 178 -18.74 -13.24 31.61
CA TYR A 178 -17.79 -12.16 31.83
C TYR A 178 -18.28 -10.87 31.15
N SER A 179 -17.71 -9.73 31.54
CA SER A 179 -17.87 -8.45 30.83
C SER A 179 -16.53 -7.79 30.59
N MET A 180 -16.40 -7.10 29.45
CA MET A 180 -15.23 -6.29 29.14
C MET A 180 -15.33 -4.94 29.84
N LYS A 181 -14.23 -4.46 30.44
CA LYS A 181 -14.18 -3.08 30.94
C LYS A 181 -14.36 -2.07 29.80
N PRO A 182 -14.95 -0.89 30.05
CA PRO A 182 -15.15 0.13 29.01
C PRO A 182 -13.86 0.62 28.34
N ASP A 183 -12.74 0.56 29.05
CA ASP A 183 -11.40 0.95 28.55
C ASP A 183 -10.65 -0.21 27.86
N LEU A 184 -11.27 -1.39 27.75
CA LEU A 184 -10.71 -2.61 27.17
C LEU A 184 -9.45 -3.13 27.88
N SER A 185 -9.16 -2.64 29.10
CA SER A 185 -7.95 -3.00 29.85
C SER A 185 -8.00 -4.38 30.50
N GLY A 186 -9.19 -4.99 30.60
CA GLY A 186 -9.36 -6.29 31.22
C GLY A 186 -10.80 -6.77 31.24
N ILE A 187 -10.96 -8.03 31.64
CA ILE A 187 -12.23 -8.76 31.63
C ILE A 187 -12.65 -9.05 33.08
N VAL A 188 -13.89 -8.75 33.43
CA VAL A 188 -14.48 -8.95 34.76
C VAL A 188 -15.32 -10.22 34.76
N ASN A 189 -15.07 -11.12 35.70
CA ASN A 189 -15.86 -12.34 35.90
C ASN A 189 -17.08 -12.05 36.79
N HIS A 190 -18.27 -12.50 36.37
CA HIS A 190 -19.50 -12.31 37.14
C HIS A 190 -19.82 -13.47 38.10
N HIS A 191 -18.96 -14.51 38.17
CA HIS A 191 -19.02 -15.64 39.11
C HIS A 191 -20.40 -16.29 39.18
N LEU A 192 -20.82 -16.95 38.09
CA LEU A 192 -22.10 -17.63 38.06
C LEU A 192 -22.18 -18.74 39.14
N PRO A 193 -23.24 -18.78 39.97
CA PRO A 193 -23.45 -19.87 40.92
C PRO A 193 -23.52 -21.21 40.18
N ARG A 194 -23.10 -22.31 40.84
CA ARG A 194 -23.26 -23.65 40.25
C ARG A 194 -24.73 -24.01 40.11
N VAL A 195 -25.10 -24.56 38.95
CA VAL A 195 -26.49 -24.85 38.60
C VAL A 195 -26.95 -26.22 39.15
N THR A 196 -26.04 -27.14 39.42
CA THR A 196 -26.32 -28.49 39.94
C THR A 196 -25.50 -28.85 41.19
N LYS A 197 -26.03 -29.78 42.01
CA LYS A 197 -25.35 -30.30 43.23
C LYS A 197 -24.20 -31.29 42.94
N GLU A 198 -24.09 -31.79 41.71
CA GLU A 198 -23.05 -32.76 41.31
C GLU A 198 -21.89 -32.05 40.59
N LYS A 199 -20.65 -32.48 40.86
CA LYS A 199 -19.42 -31.88 40.27
C LYS A 199 -19.30 -32.20 38.78
N SER A 200 -20.07 -31.52 37.91
CA SER A 200 -19.78 -31.48 36.47
C SER A 200 -18.96 -30.22 36.15
N LEU A 201 -17.80 -30.41 35.51
CA LEU A 201 -16.91 -29.31 35.07
C LEU A 201 -17.55 -28.35 34.04
N PHE A 202 -18.68 -28.73 33.43
CA PHE A 202 -19.32 -27.98 32.35
C PHE A 202 -20.56 -27.19 32.76
N ASP A 203 -20.90 -27.17 34.05
CA ASP A 203 -22.19 -26.69 34.56
C ASP A 203 -22.39 -25.17 34.44
N ASN A 204 -21.29 -24.40 34.40
CA ASN A 204 -21.33 -22.93 34.33
C ASN A 204 -21.12 -22.38 32.92
N ARG A 205 -20.96 -23.23 31.90
CA ARG A 205 -20.64 -22.78 30.55
C ARG A 205 -21.79 -21.99 29.94
N VAL A 206 -21.47 -20.80 29.43
CA VAL A 206 -22.40 -19.94 28.68
C VAL A 206 -22.03 -20.01 27.20
N TYR A 207 -22.93 -20.53 26.37
CA TYR A 207 -22.72 -20.69 24.93
C TYR A 207 -23.07 -19.44 24.12
N ASP A 208 -24.19 -18.78 24.46
CA ASP A 208 -24.75 -17.64 23.75
C ASP A 208 -25.46 -16.69 24.72
N ILE A 209 -25.55 -15.42 24.36
CA ILE A 209 -26.01 -14.32 25.22
C ILE A 209 -26.89 -13.40 24.38
N ILE A 210 -28.04 -12.98 24.94
CA ILE A 210 -28.89 -11.96 24.32
C ILE A 210 -29.66 -11.14 25.35
N SER A 211 -30.00 -9.88 25.04
CA SER A 211 -30.84 -9.06 25.92
C SER A 211 -32.30 -9.52 25.92
N HIS A 212 -32.93 -9.46 27.09
CA HIS A 212 -34.36 -9.69 27.22
C HIS A 212 -35.15 -8.54 26.59
N THR A 213 -36.18 -8.86 25.80
CA THR A 213 -36.86 -7.86 24.96
C THR A 213 -37.62 -6.79 25.74
N MET A 214 -38.20 -7.17 26.88
CA MET A 214 -39.01 -6.24 27.69
C MET A 214 -38.25 -5.65 28.90
N ASP A 215 -37.07 -6.20 29.23
CA ASP A 215 -36.33 -5.81 30.43
C ASP A 215 -34.84 -5.70 30.09
N SER A 216 -34.40 -4.48 29.80
CA SER A 216 -33.01 -4.21 29.44
C SER A 216 -32.03 -4.52 30.57
N ASN A 217 -32.50 -4.79 31.80
CA ASN A 217 -31.67 -5.22 32.91
C ASN A 217 -31.44 -6.75 32.95
N ARG A 218 -32.14 -7.52 32.11
CA ARG A 218 -32.01 -8.97 32.04
C ARG A 218 -31.26 -9.42 30.79
N LEU A 219 -30.38 -10.39 30.97
CA LEU A 219 -29.76 -11.15 29.89
C LEU A 219 -30.34 -12.57 29.88
N MET A 220 -30.56 -13.10 28.68
CA MET A 220 -30.88 -14.50 28.46
C MET A 220 -29.59 -15.23 28.07
N LEU A 221 -29.28 -16.29 28.82
CA LEU A 221 -28.06 -17.08 28.70
C LEU A 221 -28.41 -18.49 28.21
N ALA A 222 -27.69 -18.94 27.18
CA ALA A 222 -27.70 -20.32 26.72
C ALA A 222 -26.66 -21.10 27.53
N THR A 223 -27.08 -22.12 28.27
CA THR A 223 -26.17 -22.93 29.10
C THR A 223 -26.38 -24.43 28.87
N VAL A 224 -25.45 -25.24 29.40
CA VAL A 224 -25.59 -26.71 29.43
C VAL A 224 -26.88 -27.14 30.15
N ALA A 225 -27.30 -26.39 31.16
CA ALA A 225 -28.52 -26.63 31.93
C ALA A 225 -29.81 -26.08 31.28
N GLY A 226 -29.69 -25.41 30.13
CA GLY A 226 -30.82 -24.88 29.36
C GLY A 226 -30.82 -23.36 29.27
N LEU A 227 -32.02 -22.76 29.22
CA LEU A 227 -32.20 -21.31 29.15
C LEU A 227 -32.28 -20.70 30.55
N VAL A 228 -31.45 -19.68 30.81
CA VAL A 228 -31.38 -19.00 32.11
C VAL A 228 -31.46 -17.49 31.91
N SER A 229 -32.21 -16.79 32.75
CA SER A 229 -32.18 -15.33 32.80
C SER A 229 -31.26 -14.84 33.92
N PHE A 230 -30.48 -13.79 33.65
CA PHE A 230 -29.50 -13.20 34.54
C PHE A 230 -29.81 -11.72 34.76
N ASP A 231 -29.84 -11.28 36.03
CA ASP A 231 -30.11 -9.89 36.40
C ASP A 231 -28.78 -9.12 36.54
N LYS A 232 -28.55 -8.15 35.64
CA LYS A 232 -27.30 -7.38 35.59
C LYS A 232 -27.03 -6.56 36.85
N LYS A 233 -28.08 -6.02 37.50
CA LYS A 233 -27.94 -5.18 38.70
C LYS A 233 -27.65 -6.02 39.94
N LYS A 234 -28.30 -7.17 40.06
CA LYS A 234 -28.11 -8.07 41.21
C LYS A 234 -26.87 -8.95 41.07
N ASN A 235 -26.29 -9.02 39.86
CA ASN A 235 -25.20 -9.91 39.52
C ASN A 235 -25.51 -11.37 39.91
N ALA A 236 -26.72 -11.83 39.60
CA ALA A 236 -27.21 -13.14 40.02
C ALA A 236 -28.21 -13.71 39.01
N PHE A 237 -28.38 -15.04 39.03
CA PHE A 237 -29.45 -15.68 38.27
C PHE A 237 -30.82 -15.14 38.70
N HIS A 238 -31.61 -14.80 37.71
CA HIS A 238 -32.99 -14.37 37.90
C HIS A 238 -33.92 -15.59 37.91
N GLN A 239 -33.92 -16.38 36.83
CA GLN A 239 -34.83 -17.51 36.69
C GLN A 239 -34.31 -18.57 35.71
N PHE A 240 -34.60 -19.84 35.97
CA PHE A 240 -34.40 -20.95 35.04
C PHE A 240 -35.68 -21.20 34.25
N HIS A 241 -35.54 -21.40 32.93
CA HIS A 241 -36.67 -21.61 32.02
C HIS A 241 -36.60 -23.03 31.42
N PRO A 242 -36.88 -24.09 32.19
CA PRO A 242 -36.78 -25.47 31.70
C PRO A 242 -37.80 -25.73 30.58
N ASN A 243 -37.35 -26.40 29.50
CA ASN A 243 -38.22 -26.79 28.40
C ASN A 243 -39.00 -28.05 28.75
N THR A 244 -40.17 -27.89 29.39
CA THR A 244 -41.05 -29.00 29.80
C THR A 244 -41.73 -29.71 28.63
N GLN A 245 -41.73 -29.11 27.43
CA GLN A 245 -42.26 -29.73 26.21
C GLN A 245 -41.22 -30.57 25.47
N ALA A 246 -39.98 -30.68 25.98
CA ALA A 246 -38.91 -31.43 25.32
C ALA A 246 -39.22 -32.93 25.33
N THR A 247 -39.34 -33.49 24.13
CA THR A 247 -39.66 -34.91 23.92
C THR A 247 -38.38 -35.71 23.62
N PHE A 248 -37.40 -35.81 24.54
CA PHE A 248 -36.42 -36.93 24.60
C PHE A 248 -35.35 -36.79 25.72
N ARG A 249 -34.93 -37.94 26.30
CA ARG A 249 -33.80 -38.27 27.22
C ARG A 249 -33.45 -37.39 28.44
N HIS A 250 -33.67 -36.09 28.46
CA HIS A 250 -33.39 -35.22 29.61
C HIS A 250 -34.55 -34.24 29.83
N SER A 251 -34.94 -34.02 31.09
CA SER A 251 -35.93 -33.02 31.48
C SER A 251 -35.48 -31.56 31.23
N GLN A 252 -34.19 -31.37 30.94
CA GLN A 252 -33.55 -30.08 30.66
C GLN A 252 -32.49 -30.23 29.56
N PRO A 253 -32.82 -29.98 28.29
CA PRO A 253 -31.82 -30.04 27.23
C PRO A 253 -30.99 -28.76 27.20
N GLY A 254 -29.68 -28.89 27.00
CA GLY A 254 -28.76 -27.75 26.89
C GLY A 254 -29.11 -26.86 25.70
N VAL A 255 -28.84 -25.58 25.84
CA VAL A 255 -29.08 -24.56 24.81
C VAL A 255 -27.74 -24.02 24.32
N TYR A 256 -27.59 -23.89 23.00
CA TYR A 256 -26.29 -23.59 22.37
C TYR A 256 -26.27 -22.30 21.54
N LYS A 257 -27.39 -21.93 20.91
CA LYS A 257 -27.49 -20.73 20.06
C LYS A 257 -28.90 -20.16 20.08
N PHE A 258 -29.01 -18.83 19.98
CA PHE A 258 -30.25 -18.09 19.84
C PHE A 258 -30.34 -17.38 18.48
N VAL A 259 -31.56 -17.31 17.95
CA VAL A 259 -31.93 -16.32 16.93
C VAL A 259 -33.20 -15.61 17.40
N LYS A 260 -33.10 -14.30 17.60
CA LYS A 260 -34.22 -13.48 18.08
C LYS A 260 -35.11 -13.03 16.93
N GLU A 261 -36.40 -13.27 17.06
CA GLU A 261 -37.45 -12.81 16.16
C GLU A 261 -38.51 -12.06 16.97
N GLY A 262 -38.38 -10.73 17.05
CA GLY A 262 -39.21 -9.91 17.92
C GLY A 262 -39.10 -10.33 19.38
N ASN A 263 -40.20 -10.88 19.93
CA ASN A 263 -40.28 -11.37 21.31
C ASN A 263 -39.90 -12.84 21.47
N TYR A 264 -39.70 -13.56 20.37
CA TYR A 264 -39.39 -14.97 20.38
C TYR A 264 -37.87 -15.21 20.26
N LEU A 265 -37.38 -16.21 20.98
CA LEU A 265 -36.06 -16.79 20.80
C LEU A 265 -36.23 -18.15 20.16
N TRP A 266 -35.76 -18.31 18.93
CA TRP A 266 -35.52 -19.63 18.37
C TRP A 266 -34.24 -20.19 18.96
N VAL A 267 -34.26 -21.47 19.28
CA VAL A 267 -33.25 -22.08 20.14
C VAL A 267 -32.64 -23.31 19.46
N LEU A 268 -31.31 -23.35 19.37
CA LEU A 268 -30.60 -24.58 19.04
C LEU A 268 -30.39 -25.39 20.31
N SER A 269 -30.95 -26.60 20.35
CA SER A 269 -30.88 -27.52 21.48
C SER A 269 -30.79 -28.96 20.98
N TRP A 270 -30.32 -29.88 21.83
CA TRP A 270 -30.18 -31.30 21.51
C TRP A 270 -31.50 -32.05 21.64
N ILE A 271 -32.55 -31.53 21.01
CA ILE A 271 -33.88 -32.14 20.93
C ILE A 271 -34.32 -32.25 19.46
N SER A 272 -35.34 -33.08 19.22
CA SER A 272 -35.97 -33.15 17.89
C SER A 272 -36.77 -31.88 17.61
N GLY A 273 -36.58 -31.27 16.45
CA GLY A 273 -37.28 -30.07 15.99
C GLY A 273 -36.61 -28.74 16.34
N MET A 274 -37.39 -27.67 16.18
CA MET A 274 -36.98 -26.28 16.41
C MET A 274 -37.75 -25.69 17.59
N PRO A 275 -37.18 -25.70 18.81
CA PRO A 275 -37.81 -25.06 19.95
C PRO A 275 -37.77 -23.53 19.83
N ARG A 276 -38.86 -22.90 20.25
CA ARG A 276 -38.98 -21.45 20.35
C ARG A 276 -39.46 -21.07 21.74
N PHE A 277 -38.88 -20.01 22.31
CA PHE A 277 -39.22 -19.48 23.62
C PHE A 277 -39.78 -18.07 23.49
N ASP A 278 -40.92 -17.81 24.11
CA ASP A 278 -41.52 -16.47 24.17
C ASP A 278 -41.06 -15.73 25.43
N MET A 279 -40.26 -14.67 25.26
CA MET A 279 -39.73 -13.86 26.36
C MET A 279 -40.80 -13.01 27.06
N THR A 280 -42.00 -12.87 26.51
CA THR A 280 -43.08 -12.11 27.16
C THR A 280 -43.94 -12.96 28.06
N THR A 281 -44.16 -14.23 27.68
CA THR A 281 -45.02 -15.16 28.42
C THR A 281 -44.24 -16.20 29.21
N ASP A 282 -42.91 -16.27 29.05
CA ASP A 282 -42.01 -17.28 29.61
C ASP A 282 -42.41 -18.73 29.26
N ARG A 283 -42.90 -18.94 28.03
CA ARG A 283 -43.39 -20.24 27.55
C ARG A 283 -42.59 -20.79 26.39
N TRP A 284 -42.39 -22.10 26.40
CA TRP A 284 -41.82 -22.87 25.30
C TRP A 284 -42.89 -23.31 24.32
N GLU A 285 -42.53 -23.32 23.04
CA GLU A 285 -43.27 -23.91 21.93
C GLU A 285 -42.28 -24.78 21.13
N ASN A 286 -42.47 -26.10 21.17
CA ASN A 286 -41.59 -27.03 20.45
C ASN A 286 -42.21 -27.44 19.11
N LEU A 287 -41.57 -27.02 18.01
CA LEU A 287 -41.96 -27.43 16.67
C LEU A 287 -41.19 -28.70 16.29
N ALA A 288 -41.73 -29.84 16.71
CA ALA A 288 -41.10 -31.14 16.52
C ALA A 288 -41.05 -31.55 15.04
N TYR A 289 -39.84 -31.79 14.52
CA TYR A 289 -39.60 -32.40 13.21
C TYR A 289 -38.29 -33.21 13.25
N PRO A 290 -38.26 -34.46 12.72
CA PRO A 290 -39.37 -35.19 12.11
C PRO A 290 -40.46 -35.56 13.12
N LYS A 291 -41.71 -35.72 12.66
CA LYS A 291 -42.82 -36.13 13.54
C LYS A 291 -42.54 -37.53 14.11
N PRO A 292 -43.03 -37.88 15.33
CA PRO A 292 -42.87 -39.22 15.89
C PRO A 292 -43.57 -40.26 14.98
N GLY A 293 -42.81 -40.89 14.07
CA GLY A 293 -43.33 -41.78 13.03
C GLY A 293 -42.61 -41.65 11.68
N ASP A 294 -42.05 -40.48 11.36
CA ASP A 294 -41.33 -40.18 10.11
C ASP A 294 -39.87 -40.66 10.14
N ARG A 295 -39.58 -41.78 10.82
CA ARG A 295 -38.25 -42.40 10.74
C ARG A 295 -38.04 -42.91 9.31
N LEU A 296 -37.32 -42.13 8.50
CA LEU A 296 -36.65 -42.68 7.33
C LEU A 296 -35.65 -43.73 7.84
N GLU A 297 -35.56 -44.87 7.15
CA GLU A 297 -34.63 -45.97 7.48
C GLU A 297 -33.15 -45.53 7.51
N THR A 298 -32.85 -44.28 7.10
CA THR A 298 -31.52 -43.67 6.99
C THR A 298 -31.11 -42.75 8.14
N THR A 299 -32.00 -42.34 9.05
CA THR A 299 -31.63 -41.40 10.13
C THR A 299 -31.08 -42.16 11.34
N SER A 300 -29.77 -42.34 11.42
CA SER A 300 -29.09 -42.93 12.60
C SER A 300 -28.95 -41.94 13.76
N ASN A 301 -29.05 -40.64 13.51
CA ASN A 301 -28.87 -39.59 14.51
C ASN A 301 -30.21 -39.01 14.97
N VAL A 302 -30.38 -38.93 16.30
CA VAL A 302 -31.56 -38.34 16.96
C VAL A 302 -31.47 -36.79 17.00
N TRP A 303 -30.36 -36.23 16.49
CA TRP A 303 -30.02 -34.80 16.56
C TRP A 303 -30.12 -34.18 15.16
N ALA A 304 -31.12 -33.33 14.94
CA ALA A 304 -31.47 -32.92 13.59
C ALA A 304 -30.66 -31.73 13.07
N VAL A 305 -30.24 -30.77 13.91
CA VAL A 305 -29.75 -29.46 13.41
C VAL A 305 -28.37 -29.10 13.96
N SER A 306 -27.44 -28.75 13.06
CA SER A 306 -26.11 -28.22 13.41
C SER A 306 -26.12 -26.70 13.60
N ASP A 307 -26.84 -26.00 12.73
CA ASP A 307 -26.92 -24.55 12.73
C ASP A 307 -28.18 -24.04 12.04
N PHE A 308 -28.59 -22.81 12.33
CA PHE A 308 -29.77 -22.20 11.74
C PHE A 308 -29.68 -20.67 11.72
N MET A 309 -30.46 -20.05 10.82
CA MET A 309 -30.51 -18.61 10.61
C MET A 309 -31.85 -18.18 10.04
N GLU A 310 -32.24 -16.92 10.24
CA GLU A 310 -33.44 -16.37 9.61
C GLU A 310 -33.24 -16.21 8.09
N LYS A 311 -34.20 -16.71 7.28
CA LYS A 311 -34.22 -16.50 5.82
C LYS A 311 -35.09 -15.29 5.46
N ASN A 312 -36.31 -15.27 5.99
CA ASN A 312 -37.28 -14.19 5.83
C ASN A 312 -38.35 -14.31 6.93
N ALA A 313 -39.35 -13.42 6.91
CA ALA A 313 -40.44 -13.41 7.89
C ALA A 313 -41.17 -14.78 8.01
N ASN A 314 -41.23 -15.58 6.95
CA ASN A 314 -41.95 -16.85 6.91
C ASN A 314 -41.06 -18.09 6.99
N GLU A 315 -39.76 -17.97 6.77
CA GLU A 315 -38.86 -19.13 6.60
C GLU A 315 -37.56 -18.99 7.40
N LEU A 316 -37.02 -20.12 7.85
CA LEU A 316 -35.69 -20.25 8.44
C LEU A 316 -34.80 -21.11 7.56
N TRP A 317 -33.51 -20.77 7.49
CA TRP A 317 -32.47 -21.68 7.02
C TRP A 317 -32.09 -22.65 8.13
N ILE A 318 -32.10 -23.95 7.84
CA ILE A 318 -31.74 -25.01 8.79
C ILE A 318 -30.66 -25.88 8.17
N CYS A 319 -29.53 -26.02 8.85
CA CYS A 319 -28.49 -26.97 8.51
C CYS A 319 -28.77 -28.27 9.26
N ASP A 320 -29.34 -29.26 8.57
CA ASP A 320 -29.67 -30.55 9.15
C ASP A 320 -28.48 -31.52 9.05
N TRP A 321 -28.24 -32.34 10.08
CA TRP A 321 -27.09 -33.26 10.10
C TRP A 321 -27.17 -34.35 9.03
N ASP A 322 -28.37 -34.83 8.70
CA ASP A 322 -28.55 -35.94 7.77
C ASP A 322 -29.02 -35.44 6.39
N ARG A 323 -29.75 -34.32 6.34
CA ARG A 323 -30.34 -33.77 5.11
C ARG A 323 -29.58 -32.59 4.51
N GLY A 324 -28.60 -32.04 5.23
CA GLY A 324 -27.87 -30.84 4.84
C GLY A 324 -28.72 -29.58 4.89
N LEU A 325 -28.51 -28.62 3.97
CA LEU A 325 -29.22 -27.33 4.01
C LEU A 325 -30.69 -27.47 3.58
N CYS A 326 -31.61 -27.04 4.42
CA CYS A 326 -33.05 -27.06 4.18
C CYS A 326 -33.70 -25.72 4.58
N THR A 327 -34.92 -25.48 4.11
CA THR A 327 -35.74 -24.35 4.55
C THR A 327 -36.87 -24.84 5.44
N PHE A 328 -37.10 -24.18 6.56
CA PHE A 328 -38.23 -24.45 7.44
C PHE A 328 -39.29 -23.39 7.28
N ASP A 329 -40.48 -23.79 6.84
CA ASP A 329 -41.63 -22.92 6.71
C ASP A 329 -42.30 -22.75 8.08
N LYS A 330 -42.26 -21.53 8.62
CA LYS A 330 -42.79 -21.21 9.96
C LYS A 330 -44.31 -21.40 10.03
N LYS A 331 -45.03 -21.25 8.91
CA LYS A 331 -46.50 -21.34 8.85
C LYS A 331 -46.96 -22.79 8.69
N GLU A 332 -46.35 -23.52 7.76
CA GLU A 332 -46.66 -24.94 7.54
C GLU A 332 -46.02 -25.85 8.59
N GLN A 333 -45.04 -25.34 9.34
CA GLN A 333 -44.25 -26.07 10.33
C GLN A 333 -43.59 -27.32 9.74
N GLN A 334 -43.09 -27.20 8.51
CA GLN A 334 -42.48 -28.30 7.76
C GLN A 334 -41.11 -27.90 7.23
N LEU A 335 -40.20 -28.86 7.28
CA LEU A 335 -38.92 -28.79 6.58
C LEU A 335 -39.15 -29.08 5.10
N LYS A 336 -38.73 -28.15 4.24
CA LYS A 336 -38.73 -28.29 2.78
C LYS A 336 -37.28 -28.45 2.34
N PRO A 337 -36.94 -29.49 1.55
CA PRO A 337 -35.63 -29.55 0.93
C PRO A 337 -35.47 -28.38 -0.03
N LEU A 338 -34.25 -27.89 -0.19
CA LEU A 338 -33.92 -26.94 -1.24
C LEU A 338 -34.33 -27.50 -2.61
N LYS A 339 -35.19 -26.79 -3.33
CA LYS A 339 -35.54 -27.12 -4.72
C LYS A 339 -34.30 -26.92 -5.58
N GLY A 340 -34.02 -27.82 -6.52
CA GLY A 340 -32.86 -27.66 -7.41
C GLY A 340 -31.52 -27.92 -6.70
N ARG A 341 -31.38 -29.10 -6.07
CA ARG A 341 -30.08 -29.64 -5.64
C ARG A 341 -29.22 -29.94 -6.87
N SER A 342 -28.56 -28.94 -7.45
CA SER A 342 -27.59 -29.17 -8.52
C SER A 342 -26.23 -29.49 -7.89
N ASN A 343 -25.78 -30.75 -8.04
CA ASN A 343 -24.42 -31.30 -7.84
C ASN A 343 -23.47 -30.50 -6.94
N CYS A 344 -23.88 -30.18 -5.70
CA CYS A 344 -23.01 -29.51 -4.75
C CYS A 344 -22.88 -30.40 -3.53
N GLU A 345 -21.78 -31.15 -3.44
CA GLU A 345 -21.43 -31.99 -2.29
C GLU A 345 -21.49 -31.22 -0.97
N ALA A 346 -21.27 -29.89 -1.01
CA ALA A 346 -21.41 -29.00 0.14
C ALA A 346 -22.79 -29.06 0.80
N LEU A 347 -23.86 -29.20 0.01
CA LEU A 347 -25.25 -29.15 0.49
C LEU A 347 -25.71 -30.45 1.13
N ASP A 348 -24.99 -31.56 0.93
CA ASP A 348 -25.32 -32.88 1.46
C ASP A 348 -24.42 -33.30 2.63
N ASN A 349 -23.43 -32.46 3.00
CA ASN A 349 -22.48 -32.79 4.05
C ASN A 349 -23.04 -32.57 5.47
N PRO A 350 -22.78 -33.51 6.41
CA PRO A 350 -23.21 -33.39 7.79
C PRO A 350 -22.44 -32.29 8.54
N ARG A 351 -23.08 -31.71 9.57
CA ARG A 351 -22.49 -30.72 10.49
C ARG A 351 -21.97 -29.46 9.80
N MET A 352 -22.89 -28.72 9.21
CA MET A 352 -22.61 -27.47 8.52
C MET A 352 -22.99 -26.25 9.37
N SER A 353 -22.22 -25.19 9.24
CA SER A 353 -22.50 -23.85 9.77
C SER A 353 -22.88 -22.92 8.63
N ILE A 354 -23.80 -21.99 8.90
CA ILE A 354 -24.29 -21.03 7.91
C ILE A 354 -24.04 -19.62 8.37
N PHE A 355 -23.49 -18.80 7.46
CA PHE A 355 -23.21 -17.39 7.69
C PHE A 355 -23.79 -16.55 6.56
N MET A 356 -24.09 -15.29 6.85
CA MET A 356 -24.56 -14.33 5.86
C MET A 356 -23.64 -13.10 5.85
N GLN A 357 -23.14 -12.77 4.67
CA GLN A 357 -22.41 -11.53 4.41
C GLN A 357 -23.38 -10.34 4.31
N ARG A 358 -22.92 -9.10 4.48
CA ARG A 358 -23.79 -7.90 4.44
C ARG A 358 -24.56 -7.75 3.12
N ASP A 359 -24.02 -8.26 2.01
CA ASP A 359 -24.66 -8.28 0.69
C ASP A 359 -25.70 -9.41 0.51
N SER A 360 -26.05 -10.11 1.60
CA SER A 360 -26.92 -11.28 1.63
C SER A 360 -26.38 -12.52 0.89
N THR A 361 -25.08 -12.58 0.62
CA THR A 361 -24.42 -13.78 0.12
C THR A 361 -24.28 -14.80 1.25
N LEU A 362 -24.71 -16.04 0.99
CA LEU A 362 -24.57 -17.13 1.96
C LEU A 362 -23.17 -17.74 1.92
N TRP A 363 -22.67 -18.07 3.10
CA TRP A 363 -21.45 -18.86 3.29
C TRP A 363 -21.79 -20.11 4.08
N LEU A 364 -21.27 -21.24 3.64
CA LEU A 364 -21.45 -22.54 4.27
C LEU A 364 -20.07 -23.07 4.66
N ALA A 365 -19.94 -23.56 5.88
CA ALA A 365 -18.71 -24.21 6.34
C ALA A 365 -18.99 -25.55 6.97
N ASN A 366 -18.10 -26.51 6.80
CA ASN A 366 -18.14 -27.79 7.51
C ASN A 366 -16.71 -28.27 7.85
N TYR A 367 -16.56 -29.55 8.19
CA TYR A 367 -15.25 -30.14 8.47
C TYR A 367 -14.35 -30.32 7.24
N ASP A 368 -14.93 -30.36 6.05
CA ASP A 368 -14.22 -30.69 4.80
C ASP A 368 -13.86 -29.46 3.98
N GLY A 369 -14.61 -28.35 4.12
CA GLY A 369 -14.41 -27.15 3.32
C GLY A 369 -15.24 -25.93 3.75
N LEU A 370 -15.06 -24.87 2.95
CA LEU A 370 -15.75 -23.59 3.04
C LEU A 370 -16.31 -23.25 1.65
N TRP A 371 -17.57 -22.88 1.58
CA TRP A 371 -18.24 -22.53 0.34
C TRP A 371 -18.93 -21.19 0.43
N ARG A 372 -18.94 -20.46 -0.69
CA ARG A 372 -19.62 -19.18 -0.84
C ARG A 372 -20.66 -19.28 -1.95
N GLN A 373 -21.84 -18.71 -1.73
CA GLN A 373 -22.92 -18.71 -2.70
C GLN A 373 -22.57 -17.83 -3.91
N ASN A 374 -22.65 -18.39 -5.10
CA ASN A 374 -22.63 -17.62 -6.35
C ASN A 374 -24.07 -17.23 -6.74
N ARG A 375 -24.50 -16.03 -6.35
CA ARG A 375 -25.83 -15.48 -6.66
C ARG A 375 -26.02 -15.07 -8.13
N LYS A 376 -24.96 -15.11 -8.92
CA LYS A 376 -24.95 -14.67 -10.33
C LYS A 376 -25.16 -15.84 -11.29
N LYS A 377 -24.86 -17.08 -10.91
CA LYS A 377 -24.94 -18.26 -11.78
C LYS A 377 -26.37 -18.53 -12.35
N ASN A 378 -26.44 -19.00 -13.59
CA ASN A 378 -27.63 -19.31 -14.40
C ASN A 378 -28.63 -18.15 -14.57
N ARG A 379 -28.13 -16.94 -14.88
CA ARG A 379 -28.97 -15.79 -15.25
C ARG A 379 -29.48 -15.87 -16.69
N PHE A 380 -28.71 -16.49 -17.60
CA PHE A 380 -29.21 -16.83 -18.91
C PHE A 380 -30.04 -18.09 -18.85
N ARG A 381 -31.19 -18.07 -19.53
CA ARG A 381 -32.15 -19.18 -19.59
C ARG A 381 -32.20 -19.74 -21.00
N SER A 382 -32.25 -21.05 -21.13
CA SER A 382 -32.43 -21.69 -22.43
C SER A 382 -33.88 -21.57 -22.90
N VAL A 383 -34.05 -21.20 -24.16
CA VAL A 383 -35.35 -21.16 -24.84
C VAL A 383 -35.84 -22.60 -25.06
N ASN A 384 -37.08 -22.87 -24.64
CA ASN A 384 -37.77 -24.12 -24.85
C ASN A 384 -38.35 -24.19 -26.26
N LEU A 385 -37.49 -24.48 -27.25
CA LEU A 385 -37.87 -24.57 -28.66
C LEU A 385 -38.26 -26.02 -29.02
N PRO A 386 -39.51 -26.30 -29.46
CA PRO A 386 -40.02 -27.67 -29.61
C PRO A 386 -39.68 -28.34 -30.95
N TYR A 387 -39.00 -27.63 -31.86
CA TYR A 387 -38.70 -28.12 -33.21
C TYR A 387 -37.27 -28.66 -33.32
N SER A 388 -37.00 -29.55 -34.28
CA SER A 388 -35.67 -30.14 -34.46
C SER A 388 -34.66 -29.10 -34.98
N HIS A 389 -33.50 -29.04 -34.34
CA HIS A 389 -32.39 -28.16 -34.67
C HIS A 389 -31.11 -28.66 -33.99
N THR A 390 -29.94 -28.27 -34.50
CA THR A 390 -28.67 -28.44 -33.77
C THR A 390 -28.38 -27.26 -32.86
N TRP A 391 -28.70 -26.05 -33.31
CA TRP A 391 -28.45 -24.78 -32.63
C TRP A 391 -29.31 -23.66 -33.22
N ILE A 392 -29.56 -22.63 -32.41
CA ILE A 392 -30.30 -21.42 -32.79
C ILE A 392 -29.27 -20.33 -33.11
N MET A 393 -29.45 -19.60 -34.21
CA MET A 393 -28.50 -18.56 -34.63
C MET A 393 -29.11 -17.16 -34.62
N PRO A 394 -29.79 -16.65 -35.67
CA PRO A 394 -30.41 -15.34 -35.55
C PRO A 394 -31.75 -15.45 -34.83
N VAL A 395 -31.99 -14.53 -33.89
CA VAL A 395 -33.33 -14.27 -33.36
C VAL A 395 -33.70 -12.85 -33.75
N GLN A 396 -34.91 -12.65 -34.26
CA GLN A 396 -35.43 -11.33 -34.59
C GLN A 396 -36.76 -11.11 -33.87
N HIS A 397 -36.82 -10.05 -33.07
CA HIS A 397 -38.06 -9.60 -32.46
C HIS A 397 -38.77 -8.60 -33.39
N ASP A 398 -40.07 -8.80 -33.59
CA ASP A 398 -40.94 -7.86 -34.27
C ASP A 398 -41.88 -7.17 -33.26
N GLU A 399 -41.52 -5.95 -32.88
CA GLU A 399 -42.22 -5.14 -31.88
C GLU A 399 -43.68 -4.81 -32.23
N THR A 400 -44.03 -4.79 -33.52
CA THR A 400 -45.40 -4.43 -33.93
C THR A 400 -46.36 -5.59 -33.69
N THR A 401 -45.89 -6.81 -33.96
CA THR A 401 -46.66 -8.04 -33.78
C THR A 401 -46.41 -8.73 -32.44
N GLU A 402 -45.33 -8.37 -31.74
CA GLU A 402 -44.81 -9.02 -30.54
C GLU A 402 -44.42 -10.50 -30.79
N ASN A 403 -43.96 -10.79 -32.00
CA ASN A 403 -43.51 -12.12 -32.40
C ASN A 403 -41.99 -12.22 -32.40
N TYR A 404 -41.46 -13.39 -32.05
CA TYR A 404 -40.03 -13.71 -32.09
C TYR A 404 -39.78 -14.79 -33.14
N TYR A 405 -38.93 -14.47 -34.11
CA TYR A 405 -38.53 -15.38 -35.17
C TYR A 405 -37.16 -15.98 -34.83
N PHE A 406 -37.10 -17.29 -34.65
CA PHE A 406 -35.88 -18.04 -34.33
C PHE A 406 -35.39 -18.79 -35.57
N GLY A 407 -34.21 -18.43 -36.03
CA GLY A 407 -33.50 -19.13 -37.09
C GLY A 407 -32.81 -20.38 -36.55
N MET A 408 -33.15 -21.52 -37.13
CA MET A 408 -32.56 -22.81 -36.77
C MET A 408 -31.55 -23.26 -37.83
N VAL A 409 -30.47 -23.88 -37.37
CA VAL A 409 -29.37 -24.35 -38.22
C VAL A 409 -29.12 -25.83 -37.98
N HIS A 410 -28.92 -26.57 -39.08
CA HIS A 410 -28.76 -28.02 -39.15
C HIS A 410 -29.95 -28.82 -38.62
N ASN A 411 -30.30 -29.89 -39.33
CA ASN A 411 -31.47 -30.73 -39.02
C ASN A 411 -32.78 -29.91 -38.85
N SER A 412 -32.87 -28.79 -39.56
CA SER A 412 -33.95 -27.80 -39.51
C SER A 412 -34.65 -27.76 -40.86
N TYR A 413 -35.97 -27.59 -40.87
CA TYR A 413 -36.81 -27.58 -42.08
C TYR A 413 -37.66 -26.30 -42.21
N GLY A 414 -37.32 -25.26 -41.46
CA GLY A 414 -38.10 -24.03 -41.38
C GLY A 414 -37.55 -23.05 -40.35
N ILE A 415 -38.36 -22.08 -39.96
CA ILE A 415 -38.08 -21.17 -38.84
C ILE A 415 -39.17 -21.31 -37.78
N ALA A 416 -38.82 -21.07 -36.52
CA ALA A 416 -39.78 -21.07 -35.43
C ALA A 416 -40.26 -19.64 -35.15
N ASP A 417 -41.56 -19.47 -34.96
CA ASP A 417 -42.20 -18.20 -34.64
C ASP A 417 -42.96 -18.34 -33.32
N TRP A 418 -42.51 -17.62 -32.31
CA TRP A 418 -43.19 -17.52 -31.02
C TRP A 418 -44.01 -16.23 -30.96
N SER A 419 -45.32 -16.37 -30.74
CA SER A 419 -46.15 -15.21 -30.45
C SER A 419 -46.25 -14.96 -28.96
N ALA A 420 -45.71 -13.83 -28.50
CA ALA A 420 -45.79 -13.46 -27.09
C ALA A 420 -47.23 -13.21 -26.61
N ARG A 421 -48.10 -12.74 -27.52
CA ARG A 421 -49.51 -12.45 -27.22
C ARG A 421 -50.32 -13.71 -26.96
N THR A 422 -50.17 -14.74 -27.80
CA THR A 422 -50.93 -16.00 -27.67
C THR A 422 -50.18 -17.06 -26.86
N ARG A 423 -48.89 -16.83 -26.56
CA ARG A 423 -47.99 -17.79 -25.89
C ARG A 423 -47.95 -19.15 -26.61
N SER A 424 -47.86 -19.12 -27.94
CA SER A 424 -47.85 -20.31 -28.77
C SER A 424 -46.78 -20.27 -29.86
N TRP A 425 -46.24 -21.45 -30.13
CA TRP A 425 -45.29 -21.69 -31.22
C TRP A 425 -46.01 -21.92 -32.55
N HIS A 426 -45.44 -21.37 -33.61
CA HIS A 426 -45.79 -21.63 -34.99
C HIS A 426 -44.53 -22.02 -35.77
N PHE A 427 -44.65 -23.02 -36.62
CA PHE A 427 -43.53 -23.48 -37.46
C PHE A 427 -43.75 -22.99 -38.89
N LEU A 428 -42.87 -22.10 -39.37
CA LEU A 428 -42.96 -21.53 -40.70
C LEU A 428 -42.06 -22.33 -41.65
N GLN A 429 -42.68 -23.03 -42.60
CA GLN A 429 -42.00 -23.80 -43.63
C GLN A 429 -42.10 -23.13 -45.00
N THR A 430 -41.26 -23.60 -45.92
CA THR A 430 -41.29 -23.20 -47.32
C THR A 430 -42.59 -23.66 -47.99
N GLU A 431 -43.09 -22.84 -48.93
CA GLU A 431 -44.26 -23.18 -49.75
C GLU A 431 -44.00 -24.44 -50.59
N THR A 432 -42.78 -24.58 -51.12
CA THR A 432 -42.27 -25.74 -51.86
C THR A 432 -41.17 -26.45 -51.06
N ASP A 433 -41.04 -27.78 -51.18
CA ASP A 433 -39.88 -28.54 -50.65
C ASP A 433 -39.73 -28.55 -49.12
N ARG A 434 -40.83 -28.81 -48.40
CA ARG A 434 -40.91 -28.86 -46.93
C ARG A 434 -40.02 -29.91 -46.24
N ARG A 435 -39.47 -30.86 -47.01
CA ARG A 435 -38.58 -31.94 -46.52
C ARG A 435 -37.10 -31.64 -46.71
N GLU A 436 -36.77 -30.54 -47.39
CA GLU A 436 -35.38 -30.13 -47.54
C GLU A 436 -34.93 -29.29 -46.34
N GLU A 437 -33.69 -29.49 -45.94
CA GLU A 437 -33.08 -28.72 -44.86
C GLU A 437 -33.07 -27.22 -45.19
N LEU A 438 -33.39 -26.38 -44.21
CA LEU A 438 -33.36 -24.93 -44.28
C LEU A 438 -32.54 -24.38 -43.12
N SER A 439 -31.22 -24.33 -43.31
CA SER A 439 -30.30 -23.72 -42.35
C SER A 439 -30.31 -22.20 -42.49
N THR A 440 -30.67 -21.50 -41.42
CA THR A 440 -30.85 -20.04 -41.40
C THR A 440 -29.61 -19.32 -40.87
N TYR A 441 -29.01 -18.43 -41.66
CA TYR A 441 -27.78 -17.69 -41.30
C TYR A 441 -28.01 -16.25 -40.84
N ASP A 442 -29.07 -15.61 -41.30
CA ASP A 442 -29.44 -14.25 -40.85
C ASP A 442 -30.96 -14.08 -40.94
N ILE A 443 -31.53 -13.31 -40.01
CA ILE A 443 -32.92 -12.86 -40.06
C ILE A 443 -32.88 -11.34 -39.85
N PHE A 444 -33.58 -10.61 -40.71
CA PHE A 444 -33.56 -9.15 -40.69
C PHE A 444 -34.96 -8.60 -40.95
N LYS A 445 -35.40 -7.64 -40.13
CA LYS A 445 -36.63 -6.89 -40.34
C LYS A 445 -36.31 -5.58 -41.06
N ASP A 446 -36.91 -5.35 -42.22
CA ASP A 446 -36.77 -4.08 -42.94
C ASP A 446 -37.72 -2.98 -42.43
N HIS A 447 -37.53 -1.75 -42.89
CA HIS A 447 -38.37 -0.59 -42.53
C HIS A 447 -39.87 -0.77 -42.88
N ARG A 448 -40.21 -1.70 -43.78
CA ARG A 448 -41.61 -2.01 -44.14
C ARG A 448 -42.23 -3.08 -43.24
N GLY A 449 -41.47 -3.62 -42.30
CA GLY A 449 -41.87 -4.71 -41.43
C GLY A 449 -41.80 -6.09 -42.08
N VAL A 450 -41.14 -6.22 -43.24
CA VAL A 450 -40.93 -7.53 -43.87
C VAL A 450 -39.78 -8.24 -43.17
N ILE A 451 -40.02 -9.49 -42.78
CA ILE A 451 -39.01 -10.35 -42.16
C ILE A 451 -38.31 -11.15 -43.25
N TRP A 452 -37.06 -10.80 -43.49
CA TRP A 452 -36.17 -11.43 -44.47
C TRP A 452 -35.30 -12.50 -43.82
N ILE A 453 -35.05 -13.59 -44.55
CA ILE A 453 -34.33 -14.76 -44.06
C ILE A 453 -33.25 -15.12 -45.07
N GLY A 454 -32.00 -15.06 -44.61
CA GLY A 454 -30.83 -15.51 -45.34
C GLY A 454 -30.55 -16.98 -45.03
N THR A 455 -30.45 -17.82 -46.06
CA THR A 455 -30.32 -19.27 -45.88
C THR A 455 -29.01 -19.82 -46.46
N TYR A 456 -28.57 -20.95 -45.92
CA TYR A 456 -27.47 -21.71 -46.49
C TYR A 456 -27.93 -22.42 -47.77
N ARG A 457 -27.26 -22.14 -48.89
CA ARG A 457 -27.51 -22.70 -50.24
C ARG A 457 -28.90 -22.47 -50.88
N ARG A 458 -29.92 -22.01 -50.13
CA ARG A 458 -31.29 -21.87 -50.64
C ARG A 458 -31.74 -20.43 -50.90
N GLY A 459 -30.86 -19.44 -50.81
CA GLY A 459 -31.13 -18.07 -51.21
C GLY A 459 -31.90 -17.23 -50.20
N LEU A 460 -32.54 -16.17 -50.71
CA LEU A 460 -33.30 -15.18 -49.93
C LEU A 460 -34.78 -15.57 -49.84
N TRP A 461 -35.29 -15.60 -48.61
CA TRP A 461 -36.70 -15.86 -48.31
C TRP A 461 -37.28 -14.72 -47.48
N TYR A 462 -38.60 -14.65 -47.43
CA TYR A 462 -39.32 -13.74 -46.55
C TYR A 462 -40.54 -14.43 -45.94
N VAL A 463 -41.00 -13.94 -44.79
CA VAL A 463 -42.21 -14.42 -44.12
C VAL A 463 -43.42 -13.74 -44.75
N ASP A 464 -44.29 -14.52 -45.41
CA ASP A 464 -45.60 -14.02 -45.81
C ASP A 464 -46.54 -14.05 -44.61
N GLN A 465 -46.86 -12.87 -44.07
CA GLN A 465 -47.68 -12.78 -42.86
C GLN A 465 -49.13 -13.28 -43.07
N LYS A 466 -49.64 -13.24 -44.30
CA LYS A 466 -51.00 -13.71 -44.63
C LYS A 466 -51.08 -15.23 -44.64
N SER A 467 -50.18 -15.89 -45.38
CA SER A 467 -50.19 -17.35 -45.50
C SER A 467 -49.44 -18.05 -44.36
N ARG A 468 -48.69 -17.31 -43.53
CA ARG A 468 -47.82 -17.85 -42.47
C ARG A 468 -46.84 -18.90 -43.02
N GLN A 469 -46.25 -18.62 -44.19
CA GLN A 469 -45.28 -19.49 -44.85
C GLN A 469 -44.05 -18.69 -45.31
N LEU A 470 -42.96 -19.42 -45.55
CA LEU A 470 -41.76 -18.86 -46.14
C LEU A 470 -41.88 -18.85 -47.66
N LYS A 471 -41.80 -17.65 -48.24
CA LYS A 471 -41.81 -17.45 -49.68
C LYS A 471 -40.44 -17.01 -50.17
N ARG A 472 -40.07 -17.51 -51.34
CA ARG A 472 -38.83 -17.14 -52.00
C ARG A 472 -38.99 -15.75 -52.61
N PHE A 473 -37.96 -14.92 -52.48
CA PHE A 473 -37.98 -13.62 -53.15
C PHE A 473 -37.74 -13.78 -54.66
N LEU A 474 -38.63 -13.18 -55.45
CA LEU A 474 -38.56 -13.11 -56.91
C LEU A 474 -38.72 -11.65 -57.33
N LEU A 475 -38.08 -11.29 -58.44
CA LEU A 475 -38.31 -9.99 -59.07
C LEU A 475 -39.72 -9.94 -59.70
N PRO A 476 -40.24 -8.75 -60.03
CA PRO A 476 -41.56 -8.60 -60.66
C PRO A 476 -41.73 -9.36 -61.98
N ASP A 477 -40.62 -9.69 -62.66
CA ASP A 477 -40.59 -10.51 -63.87
C ASP A 477 -40.71 -12.03 -63.61
N GLY A 478 -40.85 -12.43 -62.33
CA GLY A 478 -40.97 -13.81 -61.87
C GLY A 478 -39.66 -14.58 -61.83
N LYS A 479 -38.52 -13.98 -62.19
CA LYS A 479 -37.22 -14.67 -62.19
C LYS A 479 -36.55 -14.61 -60.83
N GLN A 480 -35.90 -15.71 -60.47
CA GLN A 480 -35.01 -15.74 -59.30
C GLN A 480 -33.63 -15.19 -59.71
N PRO A 481 -33.14 -14.12 -59.07
CA PRO A 481 -31.82 -13.59 -59.40
C PRO A 481 -30.71 -14.51 -58.92
N GLU A 482 -29.73 -14.78 -59.79
CA GLU A 482 -28.64 -15.73 -59.52
C GLU A 482 -27.70 -15.27 -58.38
N ALA A 483 -27.71 -13.98 -58.04
CA ALA A 483 -26.89 -13.42 -56.97
C ALA A 483 -27.41 -13.77 -55.57
N ILE A 484 -28.72 -13.96 -55.43
CA ILE A 484 -29.40 -14.25 -54.16
C ILE A 484 -30.00 -15.66 -54.13
N SER A 485 -29.60 -16.53 -55.05
CA SER A 485 -30.09 -17.91 -55.15
C SER A 485 -29.28 -18.91 -54.32
N ARG A 486 -28.13 -18.50 -53.78
CA ARG A 486 -27.20 -19.36 -53.02
C ARG A 486 -27.11 -18.92 -51.56
N THR A 487 -26.02 -19.26 -50.88
CA THR A 487 -25.79 -18.90 -49.48
C THR A 487 -25.81 -17.38 -49.27
N ILE A 488 -26.64 -16.95 -48.32
CA ILE A 488 -26.73 -15.56 -47.85
C ILE A 488 -26.22 -15.53 -46.41
N TYR A 489 -25.22 -14.68 -46.16
CA TYR A 489 -24.56 -14.56 -44.86
C TYR A 489 -25.01 -13.35 -44.05
N LYS A 490 -25.43 -12.29 -44.73
CA LYS A 490 -25.84 -11.04 -44.10
C LYS A 490 -26.90 -10.33 -44.93
N ILE A 491 -27.88 -9.77 -44.25
CA ILE A 491 -28.88 -8.86 -44.80
C ILE A 491 -28.77 -7.55 -44.01
N PHE A 492 -28.68 -6.43 -44.71
CA PHE A 492 -28.55 -5.10 -44.12
C PHE A 492 -29.36 -4.09 -44.94
N GLU A 493 -30.00 -3.12 -44.29
CA GLU A 493 -30.70 -2.03 -44.96
C GLU A 493 -29.94 -0.72 -44.74
N ASP A 494 -29.62 -0.02 -45.83
CA ASP A 494 -29.00 1.32 -45.76
C ASP A 494 -30.03 2.43 -45.47
N SER A 495 -29.55 3.62 -45.15
CA SER A 495 -30.34 4.83 -44.89
C SER A 495 -31.22 5.26 -46.07
N ARG A 496 -30.94 4.75 -47.27
CA ARG A 496 -31.70 4.96 -48.51
C ARG A 496 -32.70 3.84 -48.77
N HIS A 497 -32.89 2.94 -47.81
CA HIS A 497 -33.78 1.79 -47.84
C HIS A 497 -33.44 0.71 -48.87
N ASN A 498 -32.21 0.67 -49.39
CA ASN A 498 -31.76 -0.45 -50.21
C ASN A 498 -31.32 -1.60 -49.32
N LEU A 499 -31.61 -2.84 -49.75
CA LEU A 499 -31.12 -4.04 -49.07
C LEU A 499 -29.79 -4.47 -49.66
N TRP A 500 -28.79 -4.56 -48.81
CA TRP A 500 -27.49 -5.11 -49.11
C TRP A 500 -27.44 -6.58 -48.65
N ILE A 501 -27.10 -7.46 -49.59
CA ILE A 501 -27.06 -8.90 -49.40
C ILE A 501 -25.61 -9.39 -49.53
N GLY A 502 -25.08 -9.90 -48.43
CA GLY A 502 -23.78 -10.54 -48.37
C GLY A 502 -23.87 -12.00 -48.84
N THR A 503 -23.22 -12.33 -49.95
CA THR A 503 -23.31 -13.66 -50.57
C THR A 503 -22.13 -14.57 -50.19
N GLY A 504 -22.19 -15.85 -50.57
CA GLY A 504 -21.10 -16.79 -50.28
C GLY A 504 -19.86 -16.68 -51.18
N ARG A 505 -20.03 -16.57 -52.50
CA ARG A 505 -18.90 -16.56 -53.48
C ARG A 505 -19.08 -15.53 -54.61
N LYS A 506 -20.14 -14.73 -54.60
CA LYS A 506 -20.51 -13.81 -55.71
C LYS A 506 -20.56 -12.36 -55.24
N GLY A 507 -19.60 -11.95 -54.40
CA GLY A 507 -19.55 -10.58 -53.90
C GLY A 507 -20.78 -10.20 -53.08
N VAL A 508 -21.31 -9.01 -53.35
CA VAL A 508 -22.48 -8.45 -52.68
C VAL A 508 -23.55 -8.06 -53.71
N ALA A 509 -24.81 -8.13 -53.31
CA ALA A 509 -25.92 -7.66 -54.12
C ALA A 509 -26.67 -6.52 -53.42
N ARG A 510 -27.13 -5.53 -54.18
CA ARG A 510 -27.99 -4.44 -53.71
C ARG A 510 -29.36 -4.58 -54.36
N ILE A 511 -30.39 -4.79 -53.56
CA ILE A 511 -31.79 -4.72 -53.98
C ILE A 511 -32.28 -3.31 -53.67
N ASN A 512 -32.88 -2.65 -54.66
CA ASN A 512 -33.30 -1.28 -54.49
C ASN A 512 -34.44 -1.11 -53.47
N ALA A 513 -34.70 0.14 -53.06
CA ALA A 513 -35.77 0.47 -52.13
C ALA A 513 -37.14 -0.06 -52.57
N GLN A 514 -37.45 -0.07 -53.87
CA GLN A 514 -38.73 -0.53 -54.42
C GLN A 514 -38.85 -2.06 -54.48
N ARG A 515 -37.75 -2.80 -54.23
CA ARG A 515 -37.67 -4.27 -54.33
C ARG A 515 -37.99 -4.81 -55.74
N ASN A 516 -37.70 -4.02 -56.78
CA ASN A 516 -37.99 -4.38 -58.17
C ASN A 516 -36.73 -4.52 -59.05
N ASP A 517 -35.56 -4.14 -58.55
CA ASP A 517 -34.28 -4.26 -59.25
C ASP A 517 -33.18 -4.77 -58.30
N ILE A 518 -32.22 -5.50 -58.87
CA ILE A 518 -31.07 -6.03 -58.16
C ILE A 518 -29.78 -5.84 -58.95
N ARG A 519 -28.80 -5.22 -58.30
CA ARG A 519 -27.45 -5.05 -58.85
C ARG A 519 -26.47 -5.93 -58.11
N SER A 520 -25.68 -6.68 -58.86
CA SER A 520 -24.61 -7.53 -58.32
C SER A 520 -23.26 -6.85 -58.48
N PHE A 521 -22.47 -6.85 -57.42
CA PHE A 521 -21.11 -6.34 -57.42
C PHE A 521 -20.16 -7.52 -57.22
N LEU A 522 -19.38 -7.82 -58.27
CA LEU A 522 -18.44 -8.94 -58.32
C LEU A 522 -17.00 -8.43 -58.27
N HIS A 523 -16.11 -9.26 -57.73
CA HIS A 523 -14.69 -8.95 -57.77
C HIS A 523 -14.19 -9.04 -59.22
N VAL A 524 -13.48 -8.00 -59.67
CA VAL A 524 -12.80 -7.99 -60.96
C VAL A 524 -11.29 -7.90 -60.70
N PRO A 525 -10.51 -8.94 -61.04
CA PRO A 525 -9.07 -8.94 -60.86
C PRO A 525 -8.41 -7.73 -61.55
N GLY A 526 -7.54 -7.03 -60.82
CA GLY A 526 -6.85 -5.82 -61.32
C GLY A 526 -7.64 -4.51 -61.18
N ASP A 527 -8.94 -4.56 -60.92
CA ASP A 527 -9.76 -3.36 -60.70
C ASP A 527 -9.83 -3.01 -59.21
N SER A 528 -9.28 -1.84 -58.85
CA SER A 528 -9.35 -1.31 -57.48
C SER A 528 -10.72 -0.77 -57.09
N THR A 529 -11.58 -0.51 -58.08
CA THR A 529 -12.93 0.04 -57.91
C THR A 529 -14.02 -1.03 -57.79
N SER A 530 -13.66 -2.32 -57.93
CA SER A 530 -14.53 -3.47 -57.70
C SER A 530 -14.50 -3.95 -56.24
N VAL A 531 -15.49 -4.75 -55.83
CA VAL A 531 -15.52 -5.35 -54.49
C VAL A 531 -14.25 -6.18 -54.24
N ILE A 532 -13.81 -6.23 -53.00
CA ILE A 532 -12.64 -7.03 -52.59
C ILE A 532 -12.85 -8.51 -52.92
N ASP A 533 -11.80 -9.20 -53.36
CA ASP A 533 -11.86 -10.64 -53.63
C ASP A 533 -12.22 -11.42 -52.36
N GLY A 534 -12.91 -12.53 -52.54
CA GLY A 534 -13.13 -13.51 -51.52
C GLY A 534 -14.54 -14.07 -51.42
N THR A 535 -14.82 -14.65 -50.26
CA THR A 535 -16.00 -15.42 -49.89
C THR A 535 -16.49 -14.96 -48.52
N HIS A 536 -17.69 -15.40 -48.11
CA HIS A 536 -18.26 -15.09 -46.79
C HIS A 536 -18.37 -13.58 -46.51
N TYR A 537 -19.12 -12.85 -47.32
CA TYR A 537 -19.39 -11.43 -47.08
C TYR A 537 -20.38 -11.29 -45.89
N ARG A 538 -19.86 -11.37 -44.67
CA ARG A 538 -20.63 -11.44 -43.40
C ARG A 538 -20.82 -10.09 -42.71
N ALA A 539 -19.96 -9.11 -43.01
CA ALA A 539 -19.97 -7.82 -42.37
C ALA A 539 -20.41 -6.74 -43.34
N ILE A 540 -21.58 -6.15 -43.10
CA ILE A 540 -22.10 -5.02 -43.88
C ILE A 540 -22.66 -4.00 -42.90
N ALA A 541 -22.22 -2.74 -43.03
CA ALA A 541 -22.69 -1.62 -42.21
C ALA A 541 -22.59 -0.31 -43.00
N GLU A 542 -23.29 0.72 -42.54
CA GLU A 542 -23.24 2.07 -43.10
C GLU A 542 -22.61 3.03 -42.09
N ASP A 543 -21.72 3.90 -42.56
CA ASP A 543 -21.15 4.97 -41.72
C ASP A 543 -21.99 6.25 -41.74
N SER A 544 -21.61 7.22 -40.91
CA SER A 544 -22.30 8.51 -40.79
C SER A 544 -22.27 9.38 -42.06
N TYR A 545 -21.43 9.04 -43.05
CA TYR A 545 -21.38 9.70 -44.36
C TYR A 545 -22.15 8.94 -45.44
N GLY A 546 -22.81 7.83 -45.09
CA GLY A 546 -23.57 6.98 -46.01
C GLY A 546 -22.71 6.04 -46.84
N ARG A 547 -21.41 5.88 -46.54
CA ARG A 547 -20.57 4.88 -47.24
C ARG A 547 -20.88 3.50 -46.65
N ILE A 548 -20.95 2.49 -47.52
CA ILE A 548 -21.24 1.12 -47.12
C ILE A 548 -19.94 0.36 -46.92
N TRP A 549 -19.73 -0.15 -45.71
CA TRP A 549 -18.56 -0.94 -45.35
C TRP A 549 -18.87 -2.41 -45.53
N ILE A 550 -18.00 -3.11 -46.24
CA ILE A 550 -18.21 -4.51 -46.61
C ILE A 550 -16.96 -5.31 -46.26
N GLY A 551 -17.11 -6.26 -45.35
CA GLY A 551 -16.09 -7.18 -44.89
C GLY A 551 -16.35 -8.63 -45.29
N ASN A 552 -15.26 -9.36 -45.52
CA ASN A 552 -15.25 -10.78 -45.87
C ASN A 552 -14.07 -11.50 -45.18
N HIS A 553 -13.84 -12.77 -45.51
CA HIS A 553 -12.77 -13.56 -44.89
C HIS A 553 -11.32 -13.12 -45.19
N LEU A 554 -11.10 -12.20 -46.13
CA LEU A 554 -9.76 -11.67 -46.48
C LEU A 554 -9.53 -10.24 -45.98
N GLY A 555 -10.59 -9.46 -45.75
CA GLY A 555 -10.51 -8.08 -45.31
C GLY A 555 -11.80 -7.31 -45.54
N PHE A 556 -11.70 -5.99 -45.67
CA PHE A 556 -12.85 -5.12 -45.92
C PHE A 556 -12.57 -4.07 -47.00
N CYS A 557 -13.65 -3.47 -47.51
CA CYS A 557 -13.62 -2.33 -48.42
C CYS A 557 -14.81 -1.40 -48.13
N THR A 558 -14.77 -0.19 -48.65
CA THR A 558 -15.87 0.79 -48.54
C THR A 558 -16.46 1.06 -49.91
N PHE A 559 -17.78 1.16 -50.01
CA PHE A 559 -18.52 1.52 -51.21
C PHE A 559 -19.07 2.93 -51.07
N ASP A 560 -18.77 3.77 -52.05
CA ASP A 560 -19.34 5.11 -52.15
C ASP A 560 -20.60 5.05 -53.02
N PRO A 561 -21.79 5.33 -52.46
CA PRO A 561 -23.04 5.25 -53.19
C PRO A 561 -23.32 6.44 -54.11
N GLU A 562 -22.50 7.50 -54.10
CA GLU A 562 -22.59 8.60 -55.07
C GLU A 562 -21.86 8.26 -56.38
N THR A 563 -20.64 7.72 -56.26
CA THR A 563 -19.82 7.30 -57.40
C THR A 563 -20.11 5.88 -57.86
N GLU A 564 -20.79 5.09 -57.02
CA GLU A 564 -21.01 3.64 -57.18
C GLU A 564 -19.72 2.83 -57.35
N THR A 565 -18.66 3.24 -56.68
CA THR A 565 -17.35 2.56 -56.72
C THR A 565 -16.89 2.08 -55.35
N PHE A 566 -16.05 1.04 -55.33
CA PHE A 566 -15.40 0.55 -54.13
C PHE A 566 -14.03 1.22 -53.92
N SER A 567 -13.62 1.39 -52.67
CA SER A 567 -12.31 1.92 -52.28
C SER A 567 -11.61 1.02 -51.26
N ARG A 568 -10.28 0.94 -51.39
CA ARG A 568 -9.37 0.20 -50.51
C ARG A 568 -8.38 1.12 -49.79
N GLU A 569 -8.61 2.43 -49.83
CA GLU A 569 -7.74 3.42 -49.18
C GLU A 569 -7.72 3.25 -47.64
N LEU A 570 -8.90 3.09 -47.04
CA LEU A 570 -9.03 2.94 -45.60
C LEU A 570 -8.38 1.65 -45.06
N PRO A 571 -8.59 0.47 -45.68
CA PRO A 571 -7.81 -0.73 -45.36
C PRO A 571 -6.29 -0.52 -45.45
N ARG A 572 -5.80 0.23 -46.44
CA ARG A 572 -4.36 0.55 -46.57
C ARG A 572 -3.87 1.44 -45.42
N LYS A 573 -4.66 2.45 -45.01
CA LYS A 573 -4.34 3.29 -43.84
C LYS A 573 -4.30 2.47 -42.54
N LEU A 574 -5.25 1.54 -42.37
CA LEU A 574 -5.27 0.63 -41.23
C LEU A 574 -4.06 -0.31 -41.23
N TYR A 575 -3.64 -0.79 -42.40
CA TYR A 575 -2.44 -1.61 -42.54
C TYR A 575 -1.17 -0.88 -42.09
N ALA A 576 -1.07 0.43 -42.37
CA ALA A 576 0.07 1.24 -41.95
C ALA A 576 0.18 1.39 -40.42
N THR A 577 -0.88 1.11 -39.65
CA THR A 577 -0.81 1.08 -38.17
C THR A 577 -0.41 -0.29 -37.62
N GLY A 578 -0.07 -1.26 -38.48
CA GLY A 578 0.36 -2.61 -38.11
C GLY A 578 -0.73 -3.68 -38.13
N ILE A 579 -1.99 -3.33 -38.40
CA ILE A 579 -3.10 -4.30 -38.46
C ILE A 579 -3.14 -4.95 -39.85
N LYS A 580 -2.90 -6.25 -39.92
CA LYS A 580 -2.88 -6.99 -41.18
C LYS A 580 -4.30 -7.18 -41.73
N PRO A 581 -4.49 -7.24 -43.08
CA PRO A 581 -5.73 -7.72 -43.65
C PRO A 581 -6.02 -9.13 -43.12
N GLY A 582 -7.26 -9.36 -42.74
CA GLY A 582 -7.70 -10.63 -42.16
C GLY A 582 -9.21 -10.71 -42.16
N GLU A 583 -9.72 -11.85 -41.70
CA GLU A 583 -11.15 -12.12 -41.66
C GLU A 583 -11.88 -11.05 -40.86
N THR A 584 -12.70 -10.27 -41.59
CA THR A 584 -13.54 -9.22 -41.03
C THR A 584 -14.94 -9.80 -40.83
N TYR A 585 -15.26 -10.16 -39.59
CA TYR A 585 -16.44 -10.96 -39.31
C TYR A 585 -17.68 -10.11 -39.00
N SER A 586 -17.53 -8.99 -38.27
CA SER A 586 -18.60 -8.05 -37.96
C SER A 586 -18.14 -6.60 -38.04
N ILE A 587 -19.02 -5.72 -38.52
CA ILE A 587 -18.85 -4.27 -38.52
C ILE A 587 -20.14 -3.66 -37.98
N VAL A 588 -20.02 -2.72 -37.04
CA VAL A 588 -21.16 -2.02 -36.43
C VAL A 588 -20.81 -0.55 -36.25
N THR A 589 -21.79 0.32 -36.48
CA THR A 589 -21.68 1.76 -36.23
C THR A 589 -22.35 2.09 -34.90
N ASP A 590 -21.62 2.73 -33.98
CA ASP A 590 -22.21 3.19 -32.72
C ASP A 590 -23.10 4.44 -32.91
N THR A 591 -23.74 4.90 -31.84
CA THR A 591 -24.61 6.10 -31.82
C THR A 591 -23.86 7.40 -32.07
N THR A 592 -22.53 7.42 -31.92
CA THR A 592 -21.68 8.59 -32.19
C THR A 592 -21.22 8.67 -33.65
N GLY A 593 -21.54 7.64 -34.45
CA GLY A 593 -21.06 7.49 -35.83
C GLY A 593 -19.65 6.92 -35.92
N THR A 594 -19.10 6.36 -34.83
CA THR A 594 -17.80 5.67 -34.85
C THR A 594 -18.00 4.24 -35.33
N MET A 595 -17.10 3.77 -36.20
CA MET A 595 -17.14 2.42 -36.75
C MET A 595 -16.35 1.47 -35.86
N TRP A 596 -16.95 0.32 -35.57
CA TRP A 596 -16.35 -0.77 -34.81
C TRP A 596 -16.28 -2.01 -35.67
N MET A 597 -15.12 -2.66 -35.70
CA MET A 597 -14.86 -3.79 -36.57
C MET A 597 -14.11 -4.89 -35.83
N THR A 598 -14.50 -6.14 -36.07
CA THR A 598 -13.79 -7.32 -35.57
C THR A 598 -12.84 -7.83 -36.64
N VAL A 599 -11.58 -8.04 -36.26
CA VAL A 599 -10.56 -8.65 -37.14
C VAL A 599 -10.09 -9.91 -36.44
N VAL A 600 -10.52 -11.07 -36.96
CA VAL A 600 -10.26 -12.36 -36.31
C VAL A 600 -8.75 -12.59 -36.18
N GLY A 601 -8.29 -12.85 -34.94
CA GLY A 601 -6.88 -13.02 -34.60
C GLY A 601 -6.14 -11.73 -34.27
N GLN A 602 -6.78 -10.55 -34.37
CA GLN A 602 -6.18 -9.24 -34.05
C GLN A 602 -7.01 -8.38 -33.08
N GLY A 603 -8.19 -8.85 -32.66
CA GLY A 603 -9.03 -8.18 -31.67
C GLY A 603 -10.10 -7.25 -32.26
N LEU A 604 -10.47 -6.23 -31.49
CA LEU A 604 -11.49 -5.24 -31.84
C LEU A 604 -10.84 -3.93 -32.27
N VAL A 605 -11.32 -3.35 -33.38
CA VAL A 605 -10.79 -2.11 -33.94
C VAL A 605 -11.87 -1.03 -33.92
N ARG A 606 -11.55 0.11 -33.29
CA ARG A 606 -12.32 1.35 -33.34
C ARG A 606 -11.74 2.27 -34.39
N ILE A 607 -12.60 2.74 -35.29
CA ILE A 607 -12.24 3.63 -36.39
C ILE A 607 -13.10 4.87 -36.32
N ARG A 608 -12.48 6.00 -36.00
CA ARG A 608 -13.14 7.31 -35.94
C ARG A 608 -12.60 8.21 -37.04
N GLU A 609 -13.51 8.81 -37.81
CA GLU A 609 -13.14 9.84 -38.78
C GLU A 609 -13.35 11.21 -38.14
N GLU A 610 -12.27 11.89 -37.76
CA GLU A 610 -12.33 13.20 -37.09
C GLU A 610 -12.70 14.32 -38.07
N ARG A 611 -12.20 14.21 -39.30
CA ARG A 611 -12.52 15.06 -40.46
C ARG A 611 -12.55 14.17 -41.70
N LYS A 612 -13.34 14.52 -42.72
CA LYS A 612 -13.44 13.75 -43.97
C LYS A 612 -12.03 13.39 -44.51
N GLY A 613 -11.72 12.11 -44.57
CA GLY A 613 -10.44 11.53 -45.01
C GLY A 613 -9.37 11.31 -43.93
N THR A 614 -9.57 11.80 -42.70
CA THR A 614 -8.63 11.69 -41.57
C THR A 614 -9.18 10.72 -40.51
N PHE A 615 -8.52 9.57 -40.38
CA PHE A 615 -8.96 8.48 -39.51
C PHE A 615 -8.04 8.31 -38.31
N ARG A 616 -8.64 8.08 -37.15
CA ARG A 616 -7.97 7.65 -35.92
C ARG A 616 -8.37 6.23 -35.60
N PHE A 617 -7.36 5.39 -35.36
CA PHE A 617 -7.52 3.98 -35.07
C PHE A 617 -7.18 3.71 -33.60
N LYS A 618 -7.96 2.86 -32.95
CA LYS A 618 -7.62 2.27 -31.64
C LYS A 618 -7.93 0.79 -31.70
N THR A 619 -6.99 -0.04 -31.26
CA THR A 619 -7.16 -1.48 -31.18
C THR A 619 -7.33 -1.87 -29.72
N TYR A 620 -8.24 -2.80 -29.46
CA TYR A 620 -8.43 -3.42 -28.16
C TYR A 620 -7.96 -4.87 -28.28
N GLN A 621 -7.09 -5.27 -27.36
CA GLN A 621 -6.51 -6.61 -27.27
C GLN A 621 -6.83 -7.25 -25.91
N THR A 622 -6.16 -8.35 -25.58
CA THR A 622 -6.35 -9.07 -24.32
C THR A 622 -6.04 -8.23 -23.08
N ASP A 623 -5.07 -7.32 -23.20
CA ASP A 623 -4.66 -6.44 -22.09
C ASP A 623 -5.70 -5.36 -21.78
N ASP A 624 -6.55 -5.02 -22.76
CA ASP A 624 -7.63 -4.03 -22.60
C ASP A 624 -8.92 -4.63 -22.01
N GLY A 625 -9.04 -5.96 -21.94
CA GLY A 625 -10.22 -6.65 -21.38
C GLY A 625 -10.84 -7.73 -22.28
N LEU A 626 -10.33 -7.93 -23.50
CA LEU A 626 -10.74 -9.08 -24.31
C LEU A 626 -10.22 -10.39 -23.72
N LYS A 627 -10.98 -11.48 -23.85
CA LYS A 627 -10.56 -12.81 -23.38
C LYS A 627 -9.49 -13.41 -24.29
N ASP A 628 -9.62 -13.22 -25.60
CA ASP A 628 -8.65 -13.59 -26.62
C ASP A 628 -8.82 -12.74 -27.89
N LEU A 629 -7.93 -12.92 -28.87
CA LEU A 629 -7.95 -12.16 -30.12
C LEU A 629 -8.96 -12.69 -31.16
N SER A 630 -9.63 -13.81 -30.91
CA SER A 630 -10.69 -14.37 -31.75
C SER A 630 -12.03 -13.72 -31.41
N VAL A 631 -12.15 -12.44 -31.79
CA VAL A 631 -13.41 -11.71 -31.72
C VAL A 631 -14.16 -11.92 -33.03
N ARG A 632 -15.32 -12.59 -32.98
CA ARG A 632 -16.09 -12.90 -34.19
C ARG A 632 -17.28 -11.97 -34.35
N TYR A 633 -18.40 -12.28 -33.71
CA TYR A 633 -19.62 -11.50 -33.88
C TYR A 633 -19.72 -10.35 -32.87
N MET A 634 -20.32 -9.26 -33.32
CA MET A 634 -20.63 -8.09 -32.50
C MET A 634 -21.92 -7.44 -32.99
N THR A 635 -22.72 -6.94 -32.06
CA THR A 635 -23.90 -6.10 -32.32
C THR A 635 -23.91 -4.92 -31.33
N LYS A 636 -24.85 -3.99 -31.51
CA LYS A 636 -25.11 -2.91 -30.54
C LYS A 636 -26.51 -3.04 -29.93
N ASP A 637 -26.68 -2.51 -28.72
CA ASP A 637 -27.98 -2.29 -28.12
C ASP A 637 -28.57 -0.91 -28.49
N GLY A 638 -29.79 -0.63 -28.00
CA GLY A 638 -30.48 0.64 -28.25
C GLY A 638 -29.82 1.87 -27.60
N GLU A 639 -28.92 1.69 -26.63
CA GLU A 639 -28.17 2.76 -25.96
C GLU A 639 -26.81 3.04 -26.65
N GLY A 640 -26.41 2.16 -27.58
CA GLY A 640 -25.15 2.24 -28.30
C GLY A 640 -24.01 1.44 -27.66
N ASN A 641 -24.27 0.62 -26.64
CA ASN A 641 -23.26 -0.29 -26.11
C ASN A 641 -23.07 -1.48 -27.04
N LEU A 642 -21.88 -2.06 -27.04
CA LEU A 642 -21.50 -3.17 -27.90
C LEU A 642 -21.61 -4.49 -27.15
N TRP A 643 -22.10 -5.51 -27.84
CA TRP A 643 -22.20 -6.88 -27.36
C TRP A 643 -21.40 -7.77 -28.28
N ILE A 644 -20.40 -8.45 -27.74
CA ILE A 644 -19.31 -9.07 -28.49
C ILE A 644 -19.18 -10.54 -28.09
N VAL A 645 -19.06 -11.44 -29.07
CA VAL A 645 -18.76 -12.85 -28.84
C VAL A 645 -17.25 -13.07 -28.84
N ASN A 646 -16.71 -13.49 -27.70
CA ASN A 646 -15.28 -13.76 -27.50
C ASN A 646 -15.07 -14.87 -26.45
N ASN A 647 -15.30 -16.12 -26.84
CA ASN A 647 -15.32 -17.29 -25.93
C ASN A 647 -16.23 -17.09 -24.71
N GLY A 648 -17.40 -16.53 -24.97
CA GLY A 648 -18.31 -15.92 -24.00
C GLY A 648 -18.94 -14.67 -24.60
N LEU A 649 -19.70 -13.94 -23.81
CA LEU A 649 -20.37 -12.71 -24.18
C LEU A 649 -19.75 -11.53 -23.42
N ILE A 650 -19.21 -10.57 -24.15
CA ILE A 650 -18.66 -9.33 -23.60
C ILE A 650 -19.67 -8.21 -23.85
N TYR A 651 -20.13 -7.56 -22.80
CA TYR A 651 -20.70 -6.23 -22.86
C TYR A 651 -19.56 -5.21 -22.85
N PHE A 652 -19.60 -4.25 -23.76
CA PHE A 652 -18.63 -3.16 -23.85
C PHE A 652 -19.35 -1.83 -24.03
N ASN A 653 -19.12 -0.90 -23.10
CA ASN A 653 -19.61 0.46 -23.19
C ASN A 653 -18.55 1.33 -23.89
N PRO A 654 -18.82 1.89 -25.08
CA PRO A 654 -17.83 2.67 -25.83
C PRO A 654 -17.57 4.06 -25.25
N TYR A 655 -18.39 4.56 -24.33
CA TYR A 655 -18.29 5.91 -23.78
C TYR A 655 -17.28 6.01 -22.63
N ASP A 656 -17.32 5.06 -21.69
CA ASP A 656 -16.38 4.95 -20.57
C ASP A 656 -15.35 3.82 -20.77
N GLU A 657 -15.45 3.09 -21.88
CA GLU A 657 -14.63 1.95 -22.25
C GLU A 657 -14.77 0.75 -21.30
N SER A 658 -15.96 0.58 -20.69
CA SER A 658 -16.21 -0.48 -19.72
C SER A 658 -16.58 -1.85 -20.25
N PHE A 659 -15.90 -2.89 -19.74
CA PHE A 659 -16.15 -4.28 -20.11
C PHE A 659 -16.86 -5.05 -19.00
N MET A 660 -17.75 -5.94 -19.42
CA MET A 660 -18.32 -6.97 -18.57
C MET A 660 -18.34 -8.30 -19.35
N LEU A 661 -17.52 -9.24 -18.92
CA LEU A 661 -17.48 -10.60 -19.47
C LEU A 661 -18.54 -11.49 -18.80
N THR A 662 -19.24 -12.26 -19.61
CA THR A 662 -20.25 -13.27 -19.26
C THR A 662 -19.82 -14.59 -19.91
N ASP A 663 -19.45 -15.61 -19.13
CA ASP A 663 -19.05 -16.92 -19.66
C ASP A 663 -19.41 -18.08 -18.71
N ALA A 664 -19.01 -19.30 -19.04
CA ALA A 664 -19.31 -20.47 -18.21
C ALA A 664 -18.56 -20.46 -16.86
N ARG A 665 -17.42 -19.75 -16.76
CA ARG A 665 -16.58 -19.71 -15.55
C ARG A 665 -17.21 -18.84 -14.47
N ASN A 666 -17.86 -17.75 -14.85
CA ASN A 666 -18.68 -16.96 -13.92
C ASN A 666 -20.11 -17.51 -13.78
N GLY A 667 -20.40 -18.62 -14.46
CA GLY A 667 -21.67 -19.33 -14.40
C GLY A 667 -22.84 -18.57 -15.03
N LEU A 668 -22.59 -17.47 -15.75
CA LEU A 668 -23.68 -16.63 -16.25
C LEU A 668 -24.32 -17.22 -17.51
N ILE A 669 -23.51 -17.78 -18.42
CA ILE A 669 -23.92 -18.32 -19.71
C ILE A 669 -23.12 -19.58 -20.04
N GLU A 670 -23.74 -20.60 -20.61
CA GLU A 670 -23.02 -21.79 -21.08
C GLU A 670 -22.07 -21.43 -22.23
N ASN A 671 -21.07 -22.27 -22.48
CA ASN A 671 -20.04 -21.99 -23.48
C ASN A 671 -20.65 -21.74 -24.86
N LEU A 672 -20.53 -20.50 -25.34
CA LEU A 672 -21.02 -20.11 -26.66
C LEU A 672 -20.04 -20.67 -27.70
N GLY A 673 -20.56 -21.43 -28.67
CA GLY A 673 -19.78 -21.82 -29.84
C GLY A 673 -19.33 -20.61 -30.65
N ASP A 674 -18.27 -20.77 -31.43
CA ASP A 674 -17.61 -19.62 -32.05
C ASP A 674 -18.47 -18.82 -33.06
N ASP A 675 -19.47 -19.43 -33.70
CA ASP A 675 -20.25 -18.75 -34.75
C ASP A 675 -21.51 -18.05 -34.22
N VAL A 676 -21.80 -18.12 -32.91
CA VAL A 676 -23.05 -17.63 -32.31
C VAL A 676 -23.36 -16.17 -32.68
N ARG A 677 -24.62 -15.89 -33.03
CA ARG A 677 -25.14 -14.53 -33.23
C ARG A 677 -25.80 -14.02 -31.96
N ILE A 678 -25.65 -12.71 -31.75
CA ILE A 678 -26.30 -11.97 -30.67
C ILE A 678 -27.42 -11.13 -31.26
N SER A 679 -28.59 -11.16 -30.62
CA SER A 679 -29.68 -10.23 -30.91
C SER A 679 -30.22 -9.65 -29.62
N ILE A 680 -30.63 -8.40 -29.69
CA ILE A 680 -31.11 -7.63 -28.54
C ILE A 680 -32.45 -7.05 -28.94
N ASP A 681 -33.45 -7.27 -28.09
CA ASP A 681 -34.77 -6.67 -28.30
C ASP A 681 -34.90 -5.31 -27.59
N SER A 682 -35.99 -4.61 -27.82
CA SER A 682 -36.27 -3.32 -27.18
C SER A 682 -36.58 -3.39 -25.70
N TYR A 683 -36.87 -4.57 -25.15
CA TYR A 683 -37.02 -4.75 -23.70
C TYR A 683 -35.65 -4.89 -23.01
N GLY A 684 -34.58 -5.00 -23.79
CA GLY A 684 -33.22 -5.19 -23.28
C GLY A 684 -32.88 -6.64 -22.99
N ASN A 685 -33.65 -7.61 -23.53
CA ASN A 685 -33.29 -9.02 -23.46
C ASN A 685 -32.16 -9.31 -24.46
N VAL A 686 -31.17 -10.09 -24.03
CA VAL A 686 -30.00 -10.44 -24.84
C VAL A 686 -30.06 -11.91 -25.19
N PHE A 687 -30.24 -12.21 -26.46
CA PHE A 687 -30.23 -13.57 -27.00
C PHE A 687 -28.84 -13.89 -27.53
N ALA A 688 -28.27 -14.99 -27.06
CA ALA A 688 -27.01 -15.54 -27.53
C ALA A 688 -27.24 -17.02 -27.87
N GLY A 689 -27.57 -17.27 -29.14
CA GLY A 689 -27.99 -18.58 -29.61
C GLY A 689 -29.31 -19.04 -28.96
N SER A 690 -29.29 -20.19 -28.27
CA SER A 690 -30.45 -20.73 -27.57
C SER A 690 -30.66 -20.15 -26.17
N GLN A 691 -29.73 -19.34 -25.67
CA GLN A 691 -29.76 -18.78 -24.33
C GLN A 691 -30.22 -17.31 -24.38
N VAL A 692 -31.04 -16.90 -23.42
CA VAL A 692 -31.51 -15.52 -23.28
C VAL A 692 -31.35 -14.99 -21.86
N GLY A 693 -30.73 -13.82 -21.74
CA GLY A 693 -30.69 -13.03 -20.53
C GLY A 693 -31.86 -12.04 -20.53
N LEU A 694 -32.79 -12.19 -19.59
CA LEU A 694 -33.96 -11.30 -19.48
C LEU A 694 -33.56 -9.95 -18.87
N GLY A 695 -33.92 -8.85 -19.54
CA GLY A 695 -33.58 -7.48 -19.12
C GLY A 695 -32.08 -7.13 -19.15
N TRP A 696 -31.25 -8.10 -19.53
CA TRP A 696 -29.83 -8.21 -19.21
C TRP A 696 -28.97 -7.01 -19.58
N THR A 697 -29.41 -6.18 -20.53
CA THR A 697 -28.73 -4.92 -20.85
C THR A 697 -28.54 -4.01 -19.64
N LYS A 698 -29.58 -3.84 -18.81
CA LYS A 698 -29.53 -3.01 -17.61
C LYS A 698 -28.69 -3.66 -16.51
N GLU A 699 -28.86 -4.97 -16.30
CA GLU A 699 -28.04 -5.70 -15.33
C GLU A 699 -26.57 -5.70 -15.73
N ALA A 700 -26.24 -5.88 -17.01
CA ALA A 700 -24.86 -5.86 -17.51
C ALA A 700 -24.21 -4.50 -17.30
N GLN A 701 -24.93 -3.40 -17.54
CA GLN A 701 -24.43 -2.06 -17.24
C GLN A 701 -24.17 -1.87 -15.73
N SER A 702 -25.05 -2.40 -14.87
CA SER A 702 -24.84 -2.39 -13.41
C SER A 702 -23.65 -3.25 -12.98
N LEU A 703 -23.49 -4.44 -13.58
CA LEU A 703 -22.42 -5.40 -13.29
C LEU A 703 -21.07 -5.05 -13.93
N ALA A 704 -21.08 -4.20 -14.96
CA ALA A 704 -19.90 -3.58 -15.56
C ALA A 704 -19.29 -2.56 -14.61
N ARG A 705 -20.10 -1.96 -13.71
CA ARG A 705 -19.56 -1.17 -12.60
C ARG A 705 -18.78 -2.08 -11.67
N SER A 706 -17.76 -1.50 -11.07
CA SER A 706 -16.77 -2.27 -10.31
C SER A 706 -17.37 -3.06 -9.16
N ASN A 707 -16.95 -4.33 -9.02
CA ASN A 707 -17.10 -5.11 -7.79
C ASN A 707 -15.90 -4.92 -6.83
N VAL A 708 -14.95 -4.05 -7.17
CA VAL A 708 -13.89 -3.66 -6.26
C VAL A 708 -14.50 -2.78 -5.19
N VAL A 709 -14.53 -3.31 -3.97
CA VAL A 709 -15.07 -2.63 -2.79
C VAL A 709 -14.12 -1.49 -2.39
N ASN A 710 -12.82 -1.76 -2.41
CA ASN A 710 -11.81 -0.81 -1.98
C ASN A 710 -10.43 -1.13 -2.62
N LEU A 711 -9.56 -0.14 -2.70
CA LEU A 711 -8.13 -0.30 -2.98
C LEU A 711 -7.36 0.12 -1.73
N LEU A 712 -6.41 -0.69 -1.28
CA LEU A 712 -5.64 -0.46 -0.07
C LEU A 712 -4.15 -0.63 -0.36
N ILE A 713 -3.32 0.20 0.27
CA ILE A 713 -1.89 -0.04 0.39
C ILE A 713 -1.73 -0.74 1.73
N GLU A 714 -1.41 -2.04 1.71
CA GLU A 714 -1.40 -2.89 2.90
C GLU A 714 -0.27 -2.50 3.85
N HIS A 715 0.93 -2.36 3.31
CA HIS A 715 2.11 -1.95 4.07
C HIS A 715 3.20 -1.42 3.13
N VAL A 716 4.08 -0.62 3.70
CA VAL A 716 5.30 -0.13 3.06
C VAL A 716 6.48 -0.80 3.75
N LEU A 717 7.29 -1.52 2.99
CA LEU A 717 8.52 -2.11 3.48
C LEU A 717 9.68 -1.16 3.19
N VAL A 718 10.44 -0.82 4.23
CA VAL A 718 11.69 -0.05 4.11
C VAL A 718 12.83 -1.02 4.37
N ASN A 719 13.68 -1.26 3.37
CA ASN A 719 14.79 -2.22 3.44
C ASN A 719 14.40 -3.65 3.87
N GLY A 720 13.16 -4.04 3.59
CA GLY A 720 12.61 -5.36 3.91
C GLY A 720 11.86 -5.44 5.24
N GLU A 721 11.86 -4.39 6.06
CA GLU A 721 11.11 -4.35 7.32
C GLU A 721 9.79 -3.58 7.17
N SER A 722 8.73 -4.07 7.83
CA SER A 722 7.40 -3.42 7.83
C SER A 722 7.44 -2.11 8.57
N PHE A 723 6.97 -1.04 7.92
CA PHE A 723 6.79 0.25 8.53
C PHE A 723 5.36 0.39 9.10
N ASP A 724 5.20 0.11 10.41
CA ASP A 724 3.89 0.06 11.11
C ASP A 724 3.36 1.43 11.59
N ARG A 725 4.05 2.54 11.32
CA ARG A 725 3.65 3.85 11.89
C ARG A 725 2.59 4.53 11.03
N LYS A 726 1.42 4.80 11.65
CA LYS A 726 0.29 5.64 11.18
C LYS A 726 0.55 6.33 9.84
N ILE A 727 0.01 5.78 8.77
CA ILE A 727 -0.29 6.55 7.55
C ILE A 727 -1.51 7.42 7.91
N GLU A 728 -1.30 8.45 8.74
CA GLU A 728 -2.25 9.55 8.82
C GLU A 728 -2.06 10.39 7.55
N ASP A 729 -3.15 10.64 6.84
CA ASP A 729 -3.21 11.13 5.45
C ASP A 729 -2.47 12.46 5.13
N ASP A 730 -1.77 13.09 6.09
CA ASP A 730 -1.17 14.41 5.91
C ASP A 730 0.27 14.60 6.40
N VAL A 731 0.95 13.59 6.96
CA VAL A 731 2.37 13.74 7.36
C VAL A 731 3.28 12.98 6.40
N PRO A 732 4.13 13.66 5.59
CA PRO A 732 5.05 12.99 4.70
C PRO A 732 6.07 12.18 5.51
N LEU A 733 6.20 10.89 5.17
CA LEU A 733 7.20 9.99 5.73
C LEU A 733 8.60 10.57 5.52
N ARG A 734 9.39 10.74 6.58
CA ARG A 734 10.76 11.29 6.48
C ARG A 734 11.78 10.18 6.67
N LEU A 735 12.44 9.79 5.59
CA LEU A 735 13.52 8.81 5.59
C LEU A 735 14.87 9.55 5.63
N SER A 736 15.82 9.01 6.39
CA SER A 736 17.17 9.59 6.51
C SER A 736 18.15 8.91 5.57
N SER A 737 18.95 9.70 4.86
CA SER A 737 20.04 9.23 3.97
C SER A 737 21.19 8.48 4.68
N MET A 738 21.14 8.30 6.00
CA MET A 738 22.17 7.58 6.77
C MET A 738 22.09 6.05 6.67
N GLU A 739 20.95 5.49 6.24
CA GLU A 739 20.79 4.05 6.06
C GLU A 739 21.13 3.67 4.62
N ASP A 740 22.10 2.75 4.46
CA ASP A 740 22.86 2.50 3.21
C ASP A 740 22.06 1.97 2.01
N GLN A 741 20.74 1.77 2.12
CA GLN A 741 19.87 1.45 0.99
C GLN A 741 18.50 2.11 1.20
N HIS A 742 17.91 2.71 0.16
CA HIS A 742 16.54 3.22 0.18
C HIS A 742 15.65 2.34 -0.68
N ASN A 743 15.54 1.07 -0.28
CA ASN A 743 14.70 0.10 -0.96
C ASN A 743 13.29 0.20 -0.37
N LEU A 744 12.36 0.73 -1.16
CA LEU A 744 10.96 0.86 -0.79
C LEU A 744 10.14 -0.16 -1.59
N THR A 745 9.39 -0.98 -0.88
CA THR A 745 8.39 -1.87 -1.48
C THR A 745 7.01 -1.48 -0.99
N PHE A 746 6.13 -1.14 -1.93
CA PHE A 746 4.72 -0.85 -1.65
C PHE A 746 3.91 -2.09 -1.99
N ARG A 747 3.24 -2.68 -0.99
CA ARG A 747 2.28 -3.76 -1.22
C ARG A 747 0.87 -3.20 -1.20
N TYR A 748 0.07 -3.58 -2.19
CA TYR A 748 -1.30 -3.09 -2.35
C TYR A 748 -2.23 -4.21 -2.81
N THR A 749 -3.50 -4.12 -2.43
CA THR A 749 -4.54 -5.06 -2.85
C THR A 749 -5.86 -4.34 -3.04
N ALA A 750 -6.66 -4.82 -3.99
CA ALA A 750 -8.03 -4.43 -4.20
C ALA A 750 -8.95 -5.48 -3.60
N ILE A 751 -9.93 -5.08 -2.78
CA ILE A 751 -10.89 -6.03 -2.21
C ILE A 751 -11.92 -6.36 -3.28
N CYS A 752 -11.86 -7.60 -3.80
CA CYS A 752 -12.74 -8.06 -4.86
C CYS A 752 -13.04 -9.56 -4.73
N PHE A 753 -14.27 -9.89 -4.36
CA PHE A 753 -14.66 -11.28 -4.13
C PHE A 753 -15.07 -12.05 -5.39
N ASN A 754 -15.26 -11.36 -6.51
CA ASN A 754 -15.78 -11.94 -7.74
C ASN A 754 -14.84 -11.62 -8.90
N GLU A 755 -14.32 -12.66 -9.56
CA GLU A 755 -13.49 -12.52 -10.76
C GLU A 755 -12.23 -11.67 -10.53
N TYR A 756 -11.52 -11.87 -9.40
CA TYR A 756 -10.29 -11.14 -9.08
C TYR A 756 -9.24 -11.20 -10.20
N GLU A 757 -9.25 -12.27 -11.01
CA GLU A 757 -8.40 -12.41 -12.21
C GLU A 757 -8.57 -11.29 -13.25
N GLN A 758 -9.67 -10.54 -13.19
CA GLN A 758 -9.96 -9.38 -14.03
C GLN A 758 -9.45 -8.05 -13.43
N VAL A 759 -8.86 -8.09 -12.24
CA VAL A 759 -8.23 -6.93 -11.60
C VAL A 759 -6.84 -6.71 -12.22
N ARG A 760 -6.54 -5.45 -12.53
CA ARG A 760 -5.21 -4.99 -12.95
C ARG A 760 -4.84 -3.77 -12.12
N TYR A 761 -3.55 -3.55 -11.92
CA TYR A 761 -3.02 -2.40 -11.20
C TYR A 761 -2.16 -1.57 -12.12
N ARG A 762 -2.12 -0.27 -11.87
CA ARG A 762 -1.06 0.61 -12.36
C ARG A 762 -0.59 1.47 -11.20
N TYR A 763 0.68 1.79 -11.22
CA TYR A 763 1.30 2.67 -10.25
C TYR A 763 2.30 3.58 -10.93
N ARG A 764 2.64 4.66 -10.24
CA ARG A 764 3.73 5.56 -10.61
C ARG A 764 4.30 6.23 -9.38
N LEU A 765 5.58 6.59 -9.46
CA LEU A 765 6.25 7.39 -8.44
C LEU A 765 6.46 8.81 -8.95
N GLU A 766 5.55 9.72 -8.59
CA GLU A 766 5.74 11.13 -8.91
C GLU A 766 6.97 11.68 -8.17
N GLY A 767 7.81 12.39 -8.90
CA GLY A 767 9.17 12.78 -8.49
C GLY A 767 10.26 12.00 -9.22
N MET A 768 9.92 10.87 -9.85
CA MET A 768 10.80 10.08 -10.71
C MET A 768 10.17 9.80 -12.09
N GLU A 769 8.87 9.52 -12.13
CA GLU A 769 8.13 9.10 -13.34
C GLU A 769 7.00 10.09 -13.67
N SER A 770 6.76 10.34 -14.96
CA SER A 770 5.65 11.16 -15.46
C SER A 770 4.44 10.33 -15.92
N GLU A 771 4.70 9.14 -16.48
CA GLU A 771 3.68 8.22 -17.00
C GLU A 771 3.39 7.08 -16.01
N TRP A 772 2.26 6.42 -16.19
CA TRP A 772 1.93 5.20 -15.46
C TRP A 772 2.73 4.03 -15.99
N ASN A 773 3.05 3.07 -15.13
CA ASN A 773 3.55 1.79 -15.63
C ASN A 773 2.46 1.04 -16.45
N PRO A 774 2.85 0.07 -17.29
CA PRO A 774 1.89 -0.81 -17.96
C PRO A 774 1.02 -1.57 -16.94
N PRO A 775 -0.24 -1.90 -17.30
CA PRO A 775 -1.14 -2.65 -16.42
C PRO A 775 -0.49 -3.97 -15.96
N THR A 776 -0.51 -4.23 -14.66
CA THR A 776 0.13 -5.41 -14.06
C THR A 776 -0.80 -6.17 -13.13
N LYS A 777 -0.53 -7.45 -12.92
CA LYS A 777 -1.14 -8.26 -11.86
C LYS A 777 -0.32 -8.24 -10.56
N SER A 778 0.88 -7.64 -10.57
CA SER A 778 1.74 -7.58 -9.38
C SER A 778 1.08 -6.78 -8.27
N LEU A 779 1.04 -7.37 -7.07
CA LEU A 779 0.58 -6.73 -5.82
C LEU A 779 1.69 -5.90 -5.14
N GLU A 780 2.88 -5.88 -5.71
CA GLU A 780 4.04 -5.16 -5.18
C GLU A 780 4.70 -4.27 -6.22
N ALA A 781 5.02 -3.04 -5.81
CA ALA A 781 5.88 -2.11 -6.53
C ALA A 781 7.19 -1.92 -5.76
N ARG A 782 8.33 -2.18 -6.40
CA ARG A 782 9.66 -2.13 -5.77
C ARG A 782 10.49 -1.01 -6.39
N TYR A 783 10.93 -0.07 -5.57
CA TYR A 783 11.86 0.99 -5.92
C TYR A 783 13.16 0.82 -5.13
N THR A 784 14.30 0.89 -5.82
CA THR A 784 15.62 0.70 -5.21
C THR A 784 16.48 1.92 -5.43
N ASN A 785 17.34 2.23 -4.46
CA ASN A 785 18.31 3.33 -4.51
C ASN A 785 17.71 4.69 -4.92
N LEU A 786 16.58 5.07 -4.29
CA LEU A 786 15.92 6.34 -4.58
C LEU A 786 16.79 7.53 -4.13
N PRO A 787 16.99 8.55 -4.99
CA PRO A 787 17.77 9.72 -4.61
C PRO A 787 17.04 10.58 -3.55
N PRO A 788 17.75 11.48 -2.85
CA PRO A 788 17.12 12.40 -1.92
C PRO A 788 16.12 13.34 -2.64
N GLY A 789 14.90 13.42 -2.13
CA GLY A 789 13.82 14.13 -2.79
C GLY A 789 12.46 13.92 -2.14
N LYS A 790 11.44 14.59 -2.68
CA LYS A 790 10.04 14.43 -2.29
C LYS A 790 9.34 13.58 -3.33
N TYR A 791 8.65 12.55 -2.86
CA TYR A 791 8.00 11.56 -3.70
C TYR A 791 6.55 11.38 -3.30
N ARG A 792 5.73 11.03 -4.31
CA ARG A 792 4.35 10.61 -4.10
C ARG A 792 4.10 9.33 -4.90
N PHE A 793 4.02 8.21 -4.19
CA PHE A 793 3.59 6.95 -4.77
C PHE A 793 2.08 6.99 -4.97
N ILE A 794 1.62 6.62 -6.16
CA ILE A 794 0.20 6.53 -6.51
C ILE A 794 -0.05 5.17 -7.12
N VAL A 795 -1.07 4.46 -6.61
CA VAL A 795 -1.58 3.23 -7.21
C VAL A 795 -3.06 3.39 -7.54
N ASP A 796 -3.43 2.89 -8.70
CA ASP A 796 -4.80 2.82 -9.17
C ASP A 796 -5.12 1.39 -9.61
N VAL A 797 -6.40 1.06 -9.63
CA VAL A 797 -6.90 -0.27 -9.95
C VAL A 797 -7.83 -0.18 -11.14
N ALA A 798 -7.69 -1.15 -12.04
CA ALA A 798 -8.63 -1.45 -13.08
C ALA A 798 -9.40 -2.74 -12.78
N TYR A 799 -10.68 -2.74 -13.11
CA TYR A 799 -11.52 -3.92 -13.10
C TYR A 799 -12.15 -4.09 -14.47
N LYS A 800 -11.90 -5.26 -15.10
CA LYS A 800 -12.38 -5.56 -16.47
C LYS A 800 -12.01 -4.44 -17.46
N GLY A 801 -10.74 -4.06 -17.49
CA GLY A 801 -10.22 -3.02 -18.39
C GLY A 801 -10.48 -1.57 -17.94
N ASN A 802 -11.40 -1.31 -17.00
CA ASN A 802 -11.72 0.03 -16.53
C ASN A 802 -10.89 0.50 -15.37
N TRP A 803 -10.18 1.60 -15.53
CA TRP A 803 -9.55 2.31 -14.41
C TRP A 803 -10.59 3.01 -13.54
N LEU A 804 -10.66 2.62 -12.27
CA LEU A 804 -11.69 3.10 -11.35
C LEU A 804 -11.40 4.46 -10.74
N GLY A 805 -10.13 4.92 -10.80
CA GLY A 805 -9.71 6.17 -10.18
C GLY A 805 -9.72 6.12 -8.65
N TYR A 806 -9.63 4.93 -8.05
CA TYR A 806 -9.57 4.74 -6.60
C TYR A 806 -8.24 5.19 -5.98
N ASN A 807 -7.31 5.71 -6.79
CA ASN A 807 -6.07 6.41 -6.45
C ASN A 807 -5.74 6.41 -4.95
N ARG A 808 -4.90 5.47 -4.51
CA ARG A 808 -4.30 5.49 -3.18
C ARG A 808 -2.90 6.06 -3.26
N THR A 809 -2.58 6.94 -2.32
CA THR A 809 -1.31 7.68 -2.37
C THR A 809 -0.55 7.61 -1.06
N VAL A 810 0.77 7.49 -1.15
CA VAL A 810 1.68 7.64 -0.01
C VAL A 810 2.69 8.73 -0.35
N ARG A 811 2.77 9.75 0.51
CA ARG A 811 3.74 10.85 0.39
C ARG A 811 4.94 10.57 1.29
N PHE A 812 6.15 10.66 0.74
CA PHE A 812 7.39 10.49 1.49
C PHE A 812 8.50 11.41 0.99
N GLU A 813 9.48 11.66 1.86
CA GLU A 813 10.62 12.54 1.64
C GLU A 813 11.88 11.82 2.12
N ILE A 814 12.86 11.68 1.23
CA ILE A 814 14.21 11.20 1.55
C ILE A 814 15.09 12.42 1.77
N ARG A 815 15.52 12.64 3.01
CA ARG A 815 16.38 13.79 3.38
C ARG A 815 17.80 13.54 2.93
N GLN A 816 18.44 14.57 2.38
CA GLN A 816 19.89 14.58 2.14
C GLN A 816 20.64 14.44 3.48
N ALA A 817 21.72 13.67 3.47
CA ALA A 817 22.65 13.61 4.59
C ALA A 817 23.18 15.01 4.93
N PHE A 818 23.34 15.30 6.23
CA PHE A 818 23.76 16.64 6.66
C PHE A 818 25.14 17.03 6.09
N TRP A 819 26.02 16.06 5.83
CA TRP A 819 27.35 16.33 5.25
C TRP A 819 27.33 16.67 3.76
N GLU A 820 26.24 16.36 3.05
CA GLU A 820 26.05 16.73 1.64
C GLU A 820 25.40 18.12 1.48
N THR A 821 24.96 18.72 2.58
CA THR A 821 24.33 20.04 2.54
C THR A 821 25.33 21.16 2.29
N SER A 822 24.92 22.19 1.54
CA SER A 822 25.80 23.28 1.13
C SER A 822 26.39 24.05 2.30
N TRP A 823 25.66 24.19 3.42
CA TRP A 823 26.15 24.88 4.62
C TRP A 823 27.24 24.07 5.33
N PHE A 824 27.11 22.74 5.39
CA PHE A 824 28.12 21.89 6.00
C PHE A 824 29.39 21.86 5.14
N ILE A 825 29.25 21.77 3.81
CA ILE A 825 30.39 21.85 2.88
C ILE A 825 31.09 23.21 3.01
N THR A 826 30.34 24.32 3.10
CA THR A 826 30.96 25.64 3.33
C THR A 826 31.62 25.75 4.70
N MET A 827 31.03 25.19 5.77
CA MET A 827 31.67 25.10 7.10
C MET A 827 32.93 24.23 7.08
N LEU A 828 32.93 23.12 6.36
CA LEU A 828 34.09 22.24 6.22
C LEU A 828 35.21 22.95 5.44
N LEU A 829 34.87 23.64 4.34
CA LEU A 829 35.83 24.46 3.59
C LEU A 829 36.39 25.60 4.43
N LEU A 830 35.55 26.27 5.24
CA LEU A 830 36.00 27.29 6.19
C LEU A 830 36.89 26.72 7.28
N ALA A 831 36.59 25.53 7.81
CA ALA A 831 37.42 24.84 8.78
C ALA A 831 38.78 24.48 8.19
N VAL A 832 38.81 23.94 6.96
CA VAL A 832 40.06 23.66 6.23
C VAL A 832 40.85 24.95 5.98
N ALA A 833 40.18 26.02 5.53
CA ALA A 833 40.82 27.33 5.34
C ALA A 833 41.35 27.91 6.67
N ALA A 834 40.62 27.74 7.78
CA ALA A 834 41.05 28.15 9.10
C ALA A 834 42.25 27.35 9.59
N VAL A 835 42.32 26.04 9.31
CA VAL A 835 43.49 25.20 9.61
C VAL A 835 44.69 25.66 8.77
N ILE A 836 44.52 25.91 7.47
CA ILE A 836 45.58 26.43 6.61
C ILE A 836 46.05 27.80 7.11
N ALA A 837 45.12 28.70 7.46
CA ALA A 837 45.44 30.01 8.02
C ALA A 837 46.14 29.90 9.37
N ALA A 838 45.72 28.97 10.25
CA ALA A 838 46.37 28.72 11.53
C ALA A 838 47.80 28.18 11.36
N LEU A 839 48.01 27.26 10.42
CA LEU A 839 49.35 26.76 10.06
C LEU A 839 50.22 27.89 9.50
N TYR A 840 49.66 28.75 8.64
CA TYR A 840 50.36 29.91 8.09
C TYR A 840 50.74 30.94 9.16
N LEU A 841 49.79 31.31 10.04
CA LEU A 841 50.03 32.21 11.16
C LEU A 841 51.04 31.63 12.15
N ASN A 842 51.02 30.32 12.40
CA ASN A 842 52.00 29.66 13.26
C ASN A 842 53.41 29.72 12.64
N ARG A 843 53.52 29.51 11.31
CA ARG A 843 54.79 29.67 10.57
C ARG A 843 55.33 31.10 10.68
N LEU A 844 54.47 32.11 10.53
CA LEU A 844 54.85 33.52 10.71
C LEU A 844 55.38 33.81 12.12
N ARG A 845 54.68 33.34 13.16
CA ARG A 845 55.15 33.47 14.56
C ARG A 845 56.50 32.79 14.78
N HIS A 846 56.74 31.64 14.13
CA HIS A 846 58.03 30.94 14.23
C HIS A 846 59.17 31.74 13.61
N LEU A 847 58.93 32.38 12.46
CA LEU A 847 59.91 33.26 11.79
C LEU A 847 60.19 34.52 12.64
N GLU A 848 59.17 35.12 13.26
CA GLU A 848 59.36 36.27 14.17
C GLU A 848 60.16 35.91 15.42
N LYS A 849 59.95 34.71 16.00
CA LYS A 849 60.77 34.22 17.12
C LYS A 849 62.24 34.11 16.72
N GLN A 850 62.55 33.55 15.55
CA GLN A 850 63.92 33.47 15.04
C GLN A 850 64.54 34.86 14.82
N ARG A 851 63.77 35.81 14.28
CA ARG A 851 64.22 37.20 14.10
C ARG A 851 64.53 37.88 15.43
N ARG A 852 63.68 37.71 16.44
CA ARG A 852 63.90 38.30 17.79
C ARG A 852 65.15 37.75 18.48
N ILE A 853 65.42 36.45 18.37
CA ILE A 853 66.63 35.86 18.94
C ILE A 853 67.87 36.44 18.26
N ARG A 854 67.88 36.54 16.91
CA ARG A 854 68.99 37.14 16.17
C ARG A 854 69.20 38.61 16.51
N LEU A 855 68.13 39.40 16.65
CA LEU A 855 68.23 40.81 17.04
C LEU A 855 68.72 40.98 18.49
N LYS A 856 68.32 40.10 19.41
CA LYS A 856 68.80 40.15 20.79
C LYS A 856 70.29 39.79 20.88
N ILE A 857 70.73 38.76 20.16
CA ILE A 857 72.16 38.41 20.03
C ILE A 857 72.94 39.57 19.40
N ALA A 858 72.42 40.19 18.33
CA ALA A 858 73.08 41.31 17.67
C ALA A 858 73.16 42.56 18.56
N SER A 859 72.12 42.88 19.34
CA SER A 859 72.12 44.00 20.28
C SER A 859 73.10 43.79 21.42
N ASP A 860 73.08 42.60 22.06
CA ASP A 860 73.97 42.30 23.18
C ASP A 860 75.44 42.26 22.74
N LEU A 861 75.71 41.81 21.51
CA LEU A 861 77.04 41.89 20.91
C LEU A 861 77.44 43.34 20.59
N HIS A 862 76.52 44.15 20.07
CA HIS A 862 76.79 45.54 19.71
C HIS A 862 77.14 46.40 20.93
N ASP A 863 76.45 46.22 22.06
CA ASP A 863 76.65 47.03 23.28
C ASP A 863 77.99 46.72 23.98
N ASP A 864 78.35 45.44 24.14
CA ASP A 864 79.58 45.02 24.82
C ASP A 864 80.84 45.25 23.94
N ILE A 865 80.75 45.05 22.61
CA ILE A 865 81.84 45.41 21.66
C ILE A 865 81.96 46.92 21.49
N GLY A 866 80.83 47.63 21.37
CA GLY A 866 80.81 49.06 21.06
C GLY A 866 81.54 49.91 22.11
N SER A 867 81.34 49.60 23.39
CA SER A 867 81.96 50.36 24.50
C SER A 867 83.47 50.12 24.63
N THR A 868 83.93 48.86 24.48
CA THR A 868 85.34 48.48 24.58
C THR A 868 86.15 48.92 23.35
N LEU A 869 85.60 48.75 22.14
CA LEU A 869 86.23 49.20 20.90
C LEU A 869 86.33 50.72 20.84
N SER A 870 85.32 51.44 21.34
CA SER A 870 85.38 52.91 21.46
C SER A 870 86.49 53.35 22.42
N SER A 871 86.65 52.64 23.54
CA SER A 871 87.73 52.90 24.51
C SER A 871 89.12 52.68 23.88
N ILE A 872 89.30 51.56 23.17
CA ILE A 872 90.55 51.26 22.43
C ILE A 872 90.79 52.31 21.33
N SER A 873 89.75 52.70 20.59
CA SER A 873 89.84 53.70 19.52
C SER A 873 90.23 55.08 20.05
N ILE A 874 89.63 55.52 21.16
CA ILE A 874 89.96 56.79 21.82
C ILE A 874 91.41 56.76 22.33
N MET A 875 91.84 55.68 22.98
CA MET A 875 93.22 55.53 23.47
C MET A 875 94.23 55.45 22.33
N SER A 876 93.92 54.73 21.26
CA SER A 876 94.74 54.67 20.04
C SER A 876 94.85 56.03 19.37
N SER A 877 93.74 56.79 19.32
CA SER A 877 93.72 58.15 18.78
C SER A 877 94.51 59.13 19.67
N LEU A 878 94.43 59.00 20.99
CA LEU A 878 95.25 59.77 21.94
C LEU A 878 96.75 59.44 21.80
N LEU A 879 97.10 58.16 21.61
CA LEU A 879 98.47 57.72 21.32
C LEU A 879 98.98 58.28 19.98
N GLN A 880 98.13 58.41 18.96
CA GLN A 880 98.51 58.98 17.66
C GLN A 880 98.55 60.51 17.65
N ALA A 881 97.77 61.17 18.51
CA ALA A 881 97.70 62.62 18.60
C ALA A 881 98.86 63.26 19.39
N GLN A 882 99.66 62.47 20.11
CA GLN A 882 100.85 62.95 20.81
C GLN A 882 102.13 62.52 20.06
N HIS A 883 102.86 63.51 19.54
CA HIS A 883 104.21 63.33 19.02
C HIS A 883 105.18 63.04 20.19
N PRO A 884 106.05 62.02 20.10
CA PRO A 884 106.99 61.70 21.17
C PRO A 884 108.16 62.69 21.13
N GLU A 885 107.95 63.88 21.68
CA GLU A 885 109.03 64.75 22.14
C GLU A 885 109.05 64.66 23.68
N ASP A 886 110.19 64.32 24.24
CA ASP A 886 110.45 64.00 25.65
C ASP A 886 109.95 62.64 26.18
N GLY A 887 110.70 61.58 25.84
CA GLY A 887 111.31 60.65 26.83
C GLY A 887 110.44 59.90 27.86
N SER A 888 109.12 60.03 27.86
CA SER A 888 108.23 59.48 28.88
C SER A 888 107.66 58.12 28.45
N TYR A 889 108.56 57.14 28.31
CA TYR A 889 108.21 55.75 27.95
C TYR A 889 107.22 55.07 28.91
N SER A 890 106.97 55.62 30.10
CA SER A 890 105.97 55.11 31.04
C SER A 890 104.55 55.27 30.51
N TYR A 891 104.18 56.46 30.04
CA TYR A 891 102.79 56.77 29.69
C TYR A 891 102.30 56.02 28.45
N THR A 892 103.12 55.96 27.40
CA THR A 892 102.83 55.17 26.19
C THR A 892 102.75 53.67 26.51
N ARG A 893 103.61 53.17 27.40
CA ARG A 893 103.59 51.77 27.83
C ARG A 893 102.34 51.47 28.67
N ASP A 894 101.93 52.39 29.54
CA ASP A 894 100.72 52.26 30.35
C ASP A 894 99.46 52.26 29.45
N MET A 895 99.38 53.16 28.46
CA MET A 895 98.29 53.18 27.47
C MET A 895 98.27 51.92 26.57
N LEU A 896 99.43 51.44 26.10
CA LEU A 896 99.52 50.20 25.34
C LEU A 896 99.15 48.97 26.19
N HIS A 897 99.55 48.95 27.46
CA HIS A 897 99.15 47.93 28.42
C HIS A 897 97.63 47.99 28.67
N GLU A 898 97.04 49.19 28.75
CA GLU A 898 95.59 49.37 28.93
C GLU A 898 94.80 48.97 27.67
N ILE A 899 95.30 49.25 26.47
CA ILE A 899 94.75 48.73 25.20
C ILE A 899 94.82 47.19 25.17
N GLY A 900 95.96 46.61 25.53
CA GLY A 900 96.12 45.15 25.64
C GLY A 900 95.14 44.55 26.64
N THR A 901 94.98 45.20 27.80
CA THR A 901 94.03 44.79 28.85
C THR A 901 92.58 44.89 28.36
N ASN A 902 92.21 45.96 27.64
CA ASN A 902 90.86 46.13 27.09
C ASN A 902 90.55 45.13 25.97
N ALA A 903 91.52 44.80 25.11
CA ALA A 903 91.36 43.77 24.10
C ALA A 903 91.21 42.36 24.72
N GLN A 904 91.96 42.06 25.78
CA GLN A 904 91.84 40.80 26.51
C GLN A 904 90.47 40.69 27.20
N ASN A 905 90.00 41.77 27.85
CA ASN A 905 88.67 41.85 28.45
C ASN A 905 87.55 41.64 27.41
N MET A 906 87.74 42.11 26.17
CA MET A 906 86.80 41.93 25.07
C MET A 906 86.74 40.46 24.61
N LEU A 907 87.89 39.80 24.47
CA LEU A 907 87.94 38.37 24.13
C LEU A 907 87.25 37.52 25.21
N GLU A 908 87.53 37.78 26.48
CA GLU A 908 86.85 37.08 27.59
C GLU A 908 85.34 37.34 27.59
N SER A 909 84.91 38.58 27.35
CA SER A 909 83.48 38.92 27.29
C SER A 909 82.78 38.23 26.13
N MET A 910 83.46 38.09 24.98
CA MET A 910 82.95 37.38 23.81
C MET A 910 82.82 35.87 24.08
N ASP A 911 83.81 35.26 24.73
CA ASP A 911 83.76 33.86 25.17
C ASP A 911 82.61 33.62 26.16
N ASP A 912 82.42 34.51 27.13
CA ASP A 912 81.32 34.43 28.10
C ASP A 912 79.94 34.56 27.41
N ILE A 913 79.83 35.38 26.34
CA ILE A 913 78.62 35.48 25.51
C ILE A 913 78.40 34.20 24.72
N ILE A 914 79.40 33.72 23.97
CA ILE A 914 79.31 32.50 23.15
C ILE A 914 78.92 31.30 24.02
N TRP A 915 79.58 31.12 25.16
CA TRP A 915 79.26 30.06 26.11
C TRP A 915 77.81 30.15 26.59
N SER A 916 77.31 31.36 26.85
CA SER A 916 75.94 31.58 27.28
C SER A 916 74.89 31.43 26.17
N VAL A 917 75.26 31.45 24.88
CA VAL A 917 74.30 31.31 23.76
C VAL A 917 74.08 29.84 23.39
N LEU A 918 75.06 28.97 23.59
CA LEU A 918 75.00 27.57 23.18
C LEU A 918 74.02 26.76 24.05
N PRO A 919 72.94 26.18 23.48
CA PRO A 919 71.95 25.39 24.23
C PRO A 919 72.53 24.17 24.92
N ALA A 920 73.63 23.61 24.39
CA ALA A 920 74.35 22.49 25.00
C ALA A 920 74.84 22.79 26.42
N ASN A 921 74.99 24.07 26.78
CA ASN A 921 75.44 24.49 28.11
C ASN A 921 74.29 24.68 29.11
N ASP A 922 73.03 24.43 28.74
CA ASP A 922 71.84 24.81 29.53
C ASP A 922 71.72 24.01 30.84
N GLU A 923 72.37 22.85 30.93
CA GLU A 923 72.49 22.09 32.17
C GLU A 923 73.30 22.83 33.24
N PHE A 924 72.78 22.84 34.48
CA PHE A 924 73.43 23.48 35.63
C PHE A 924 74.84 22.93 35.88
N ARG A 925 75.08 21.64 35.57
CA ARG A 925 76.41 21.03 35.64
C ARG A 925 77.45 21.86 34.89
N ASN A 926 77.13 22.35 33.70
CA ASN A 926 78.06 23.10 32.86
C ASN A 926 78.38 24.47 33.47
N LEU A 927 77.43 25.11 34.17
CA LEU A 927 77.68 26.32 34.94
C LEU A 927 78.67 26.07 36.09
N ILE A 928 78.53 24.96 36.80
CA ILE A 928 79.45 24.59 37.90
C ILE A 928 80.84 24.28 37.35
N VAL A 929 80.93 23.52 36.25
CA VAL A 929 82.21 23.20 35.59
C VAL A 929 82.91 24.49 35.16
N ARG A 930 82.21 25.39 34.49
CA ARG A 930 82.76 26.67 34.06
C ARG A 930 83.23 27.56 35.22
N LEU A 931 82.48 27.59 36.33
CA LEU A 931 82.89 28.31 37.53
C LEU A 931 84.12 27.68 38.19
N ARG A 932 84.23 26.34 38.19
CA ARG A 932 85.41 25.63 38.70
C ARG A 932 86.64 25.92 37.86
N GLU A 933 86.54 25.84 36.53
CA GLU A 933 87.62 26.21 35.61
C GLU A 933 88.14 27.63 35.84
N TYR A 934 87.24 28.57 36.17
CA TYR A 934 87.63 29.94 36.50
C TYR A 934 88.23 30.10 37.89
N ALA A 935 87.62 29.52 38.93
CA ALA A 935 87.96 29.80 40.32
C ALA A 935 89.18 29.01 40.84
N ILE A 936 89.36 27.75 40.41
CA ILE A 936 90.43 26.87 40.91
C ILE A 936 91.83 27.47 40.70
N PRO A 937 92.23 27.87 39.47
CA PRO A 937 93.58 28.40 39.24
C PRO A 937 93.85 29.68 40.04
N LEU A 938 92.81 30.49 40.23
CA LEU A 938 92.91 31.75 40.94
C LEU A 938 93.11 31.56 42.46
N PHE A 939 92.40 30.60 43.08
CA PHE A 939 92.61 30.28 44.49
C PHE A 939 93.96 29.60 44.75
N GLU A 940 94.38 28.69 43.87
CA GLU A 940 95.69 28.02 43.95
C GLU A 940 96.85 29.02 43.85
N SER A 941 96.74 30.04 43.00
CA SER A 941 97.78 31.07 42.84
C SER A 941 98.05 31.92 44.10
N LYS A 942 97.16 31.85 45.10
CA LYS A 942 97.22 32.62 46.35
C LYS A 942 97.28 31.74 47.61
N ASP A 943 97.47 30.42 47.46
CA ASP A 943 97.46 29.43 48.57
C ASP A 943 96.20 29.51 49.46
N ILE A 944 95.03 29.80 48.87
CA ILE A 944 93.75 29.85 49.59
C ILE A 944 93.12 28.46 49.59
N ARG A 945 92.82 27.89 50.78
CA ARG A 945 92.07 26.62 50.86
C ARG A 945 90.62 26.85 50.48
N PHE A 946 90.08 26.08 49.53
CA PHE A 946 88.73 26.29 49.04
C PHE A 946 87.87 25.03 48.94
N SER A 947 86.54 25.20 49.01
CA SER A 947 85.57 24.14 48.74
C SER A 947 84.44 24.62 47.81
N ILE A 948 84.08 23.80 46.82
CA ILE A 948 82.96 24.09 45.90
C ILE A 948 81.99 22.91 45.94
N THR A 949 80.87 23.07 46.66
CA THR A 949 79.88 22.02 46.91
C THR A 949 78.56 22.30 46.18
N ALA A 950 78.02 21.27 45.54
CA ALA A 950 76.71 21.31 44.89
C ALA A 950 76.02 19.94 45.02
N PRO A 951 74.73 19.87 45.39
CA PRO A 951 73.98 18.61 45.45
C PRO A 951 73.77 18.03 44.04
N GLU A 952 73.85 16.70 43.90
CA GLU A 952 73.71 16.02 42.60
C GLU A 952 72.39 16.33 41.88
N ALA A 953 71.33 16.58 42.65
CA ALA A 953 70.01 16.96 42.13
C ALA A 953 70.01 18.26 41.30
N LEU A 954 71.03 19.12 41.45
CA LEU A 954 71.18 20.32 40.62
C LEU A 954 71.73 20.02 39.23
N TYR A 955 72.58 18.99 39.06
CA TYR A 955 73.38 18.84 37.84
C TYR A 955 72.56 18.73 36.55
N SER A 956 71.40 18.06 36.60
CA SER A 956 70.52 17.85 35.44
C SER A 956 69.46 18.93 35.23
N GLN A 957 69.39 19.95 36.11
CA GLN A 957 68.42 21.04 35.95
C GLN A 957 68.85 21.96 34.81
N THR A 958 67.93 22.33 33.92
CA THR A 958 68.20 23.31 32.86
C THR A 958 67.93 24.73 33.36
N ILE A 959 68.81 25.66 33.01
CA ILE A 959 68.69 27.08 33.36
C ILE A 959 68.55 27.90 32.08
N VAL A 960 67.55 28.79 32.04
CA VAL A 960 67.40 29.75 30.94
C VAL A 960 68.68 30.61 30.83
N MET A 961 69.16 30.79 29.59
CA MET A 961 70.36 31.56 29.23
C MET A 961 70.58 32.82 30.08
N ASP A 962 69.57 33.70 30.19
CA ASP A 962 69.68 34.98 30.92
C ASP A 962 69.97 34.78 32.42
N LYS A 963 69.36 33.78 33.06
CA LYS A 963 69.62 33.44 34.47
C LYS A 963 71.01 32.83 34.62
N ARG A 964 71.37 31.88 33.76
CA ARG A 964 72.70 31.22 33.77
C ARG A 964 73.84 32.23 33.66
N ARG A 965 73.79 33.13 32.66
CA ARG A 965 74.84 34.14 32.42
C ARG A 965 75.02 35.06 33.63
N ASN A 966 73.93 35.59 34.18
CA ASN A 966 74.04 36.53 35.30
C ASN A 966 74.47 35.84 36.60
N ILE A 967 74.06 34.59 36.86
CA ILE A 967 74.57 33.81 38.00
C ILE A 967 76.08 33.60 37.86
N PHE A 968 76.56 33.21 36.68
CA PHE A 968 77.99 33.05 36.42
C PHE A 968 78.77 34.35 36.69
N LEU A 969 78.32 35.47 36.13
CA LEU A 969 79.01 36.75 36.26
C LEU A 969 78.99 37.30 37.70
N ILE A 970 77.93 37.04 38.47
CA ILE A 970 77.90 37.37 39.91
C ILE A 970 78.93 36.51 40.66
N ALA A 971 79.01 35.21 40.37
CA ALA A 971 79.99 34.34 40.99
C ALA A 971 81.44 34.71 40.61
N LYS A 972 81.69 35.00 39.33
CA LYS A 972 82.98 35.46 38.79
C LYS A 972 83.46 36.72 39.54
N GLU A 973 82.57 37.69 39.68
CA GLU A 973 82.84 38.95 40.38
C GLU A 973 83.05 38.76 41.89
N ALA A 974 82.26 37.89 42.54
CA ALA A 974 82.44 37.56 43.95
C ALA A 974 83.81 36.90 44.23
N VAL A 975 84.22 35.93 43.41
CA VAL A 975 85.53 35.27 43.50
C VAL A 975 86.66 36.27 43.27
N ASN A 976 86.54 37.15 42.28
CA ASN A 976 87.55 38.18 42.01
C ASN A 976 87.71 39.16 43.17
N ASN A 977 86.60 39.58 43.78
CA ASN A 977 86.60 40.47 44.94
C ASN A 977 87.24 39.80 46.17
N LEU A 978 86.95 38.52 46.40
CA LEU A 978 87.56 37.74 47.47
C LEU A 978 89.09 37.73 47.34
N ILE A 979 89.60 37.43 46.14
CA ILE A 979 91.03 37.32 45.88
C ILE A 979 91.76 38.65 46.01
N LYS A 980 91.14 39.74 45.54
CA LYS A 980 91.77 41.06 45.54
C LYS A 980 91.73 41.74 46.91
N TYR A 981 90.67 41.52 47.68
CA TYR A 981 90.37 42.39 48.83
C TYR A 981 90.24 41.66 50.16
N SER A 982 89.99 40.34 50.21
CA SER A 982 89.65 39.69 51.48
C SER A 982 90.87 39.34 52.36
N GLU A 983 92.02 39.03 51.76
CA GLU A 983 93.19 38.45 52.46
C GLU A 983 92.82 37.18 53.26
N CYS A 984 91.83 36.42 52.77
CA CYS A 984 91.36 35.20 53.42
C CYS A 984 92.34 34.04 53.19
N THR A 985 92.36 33.10 54.15
CA THR A 985 93.07 31.81 54.00
C THR A 985 92.11 30.69 53.56
N GLU A 986 90.80 30.88 53.74
CA GLU A 986 89.75 29.92 53.41
C GLU A 986 88.56 30.57 52.69
N ALA A 987 88.05 29.88 51.67
CA ALA A 987 86.90 30.28 50.86
C ALA A 987 85.95 29.11 50.58
N SER A 988 84.63 29.33 50.56
CA SER A 988 83.64 28.31 50.18
C SER A 988 82.61 28.85 49.19
N ILE A 989 82.24 28.01 48.23
CA ILE A 989 81.16 28.25 47.25
C ILE A 989 80.16 27.10 47.38
N GLU A 990 78.98 27.40 47.89
CA GLU A 990 77.93 26.42 48.15
C GLU A 990 76.71 26.70 47.29
N PHE A 991 76.27 25.70 46.54
CA PHE A 991 75.01 25.69 45.84
C PHE A 991 73.98 24.84 46.59
N ALA A 992 72.77 25.36 46.75
CA ALA A 992 71.65 24.62 47.31
C ALA A 992 70.38 24.88 46.50
N LEU A 993 69.55 23.84 46.35
CA LEU A 993 68.26 23.93 45.67
C LEU A 993 67.13 23.54 46.62
N SER A 994 66.15 24.41 46.79
CA SER A 994 64.92 24.11 47.53
C SER A 994 63.72 24.70 46.81
N ARG A 995 62.71 23.88 46.48
CA ARG A 995 61.46 24.31 45.81
C ARG A 995 61.69 25.22 44.59
N SER A 996 62.62 24.83 43.71
CA SER A 996 63.03 25.56 42.49
C SER A 996 63.71 26.92 42.72
N VAL A 997 64.09 27.22 43.96
CA VAL A 997 64.89 28.40 44.31
C VAL A 997 66.33 27.97 44.52
N LEU A 998 67.22 28.49 43.66
CA LEU A 998 68.66 28.40 43.83
C LEU A 998 69.10 29.32 44.94
N ARG A 999 69.95 28.80 45.82
CA ARG A 999 70.75 29.57 46.74
C ARG A 999 72.21 29.33 46.41
N LEU A 1000 72.90 30.39 45.99
CA LEU A 1000 74.35 30.43 45.87
C LEU A 1000 74.89 31.22 47.06
N VAL A 1001 75.77 30.61 47.85
CA VAL A 1001 76.48 31.26 48.96
C VAL A 1001 77.97 31.20 48.66
N ILE A 1002 78.64 32.35 48.67
CA ILE A 1002 80.08 32.46 48.56
C ILE A 1002 80.57 33.11 49.86
N SER A 1003 81.43 32.45 50.60
CA SER A 1003 81.95 32.94 51.89
C SER A 1003 83.46 32.82 52.01
N ASP A 1004 84.05 33.72 52.80
CA ASP A 1004 85.47 33.72 53.13
C ASP A 1004 85.68 34.02 54.62
N ASN A 1005 86.90 33.77 55.12
CA ASN A 1005 87.32 34.02 56.50
C ASN A 1005 88.22 35.26 56.66
N GLY A 1006 88.26 36.17 55.69
CA GLY A 1006 89.22 37.27 55.67
C GLY A 1006 88.85 38.48 56.54
N LYS A 1007 89.44 39.64 56.23
CA LYS A 1007 89.32 40.84 57.10
C LYS A 1007 87.91 41.45 57.17
N GLY A 1008 87.04 41.13 56.21
CA GLY A 1008 85.68 41.68 56.10
C GLY A 1008 85.65 43.21 55.90
N PHE A 1009 84.46 43.77 55.67
CA PHE A 1009 84.26 45.21 55.46
C PHE A 1009 82.92 45.71 55.98
N ASP A 1010 82.83 47.01 56.27
CA ASP A 1010 81.60 47.65 56.72
C ASP A 1010 80.60 47.77 55.56
N THR A 1011 79.48 47.06 55.69
CA THR A 1011 78.39 47.02 54.70
C THR A 1011 77.49 48.28 54.71
N SER A 1012 77.62 49.15 55.72
CA SER A 1012 76.82 50.38 55.83
C SER A 1012 77.39 51.57 55.03
N LYS A 1013 78.67 51.51 54.63
CA LYS A 1013 79.29 52.54 53.77
C LYS A 1013 78.83 52.39 52.31
N LYS A 1014 78.40 53.49 51.69
CA LYS A 1014 78.02 53.50 50.26
C LYS A 1014 79.27 53.51 49.36
N TYR A 1015 79.55 52.37 48.73
CA TYR A 1015 80.56 52.25 47.69
C TYR A 1015 79.94 52.63 46.32
N TYR A 1016 80.25 53.83 45.82
CA TYR A 1016 79.62 54.40 44.60
C TYR A 1016 80.29 53.98 43.28
N ARG A 1017 81.46 53.33 43.30
CA ARG A 1017 82.12 52.71 42.14
C ARG A 1017 82.65 51.34 42.54
N GLY A 1018 82.31 50.27 41.82
CA GLY A 1018 82.84 48.92 42.08
C GLY A 1018 81.85 47.77 41.84
N GLY A 1019 82.33 46.52 41.96
CA GLY A 1019 81.61 45.29 41.58
C GLY A 1019 80.33 44.97 42.35
N LEU A 1020 80.16 45.48 43.58
CA LEU A 1020 79.01 45.16 44.45
C LEU A 1020 77.66 45.69 43.89
N PRO A 1021 77.52 46.98 43.49
CA PRO A 1021 76.36 47.47 42.76
C PRO A 1021 76.03 46.65 41.50
N ASN A 1022 77.04 46.27 40.72
CA ASN A 1022 76.85 45.49 39.50
C ASN A 1022 76.30 44.09 39.80
N MET A 1023 76.80 43.42 40.84
CA MET A 1023 76.25 42.14 41.26
C MET A 1023 74.80 42.26 41.71
N LYS A 1024 74.45 43.34 42.45
CA LYS A 1024 73.07 43.58 42.90
C LYS A 1024 72.13 43.83 41.71
N PHE A 1025 72.55 44.68 40.76
CA PHE A 1025 71.79 44.95 39.54
C PHE A 1025 71.56 43.68 38.71
N ARG A 1026 72.61 42.85 38.55
CA ARG A 1026 72.50 41.56 37.83
C ARG A 1026 71.55 40.60 38.54
N ALA A 1027 71.57 40.56 39.88
CA ALA A 1027 70.65 39.74 40.66
C ALA A 1027 69.20 40.19 40.46
N GLU A 1028 68.93 41.49 40.55
CA GLU A 1028 67.59 42.06 40.33
C GLU A 1028 67.09 41.81 38.90
N LYS A 1029 67.97 41.92 37.88
CA LYS A 1029 67.65 41.66 36.47
C LYS A 1029 67.12 40.24 36.22
N ILE A 1030 67.57 39.27 37.01
CA ILE A 1030 67.10 37.87 36.92
C ILE A 1030 66.02 37.51 37.95
N GLY A 1031 65.41 38.52 38.59
CA GLY A 1031 64.40 38.33 39.63
C GLY A 1031 64.96 37.71 40.91
N GLY A 1032 66.27 37.79 41.13
CA GLY A 1032 66.97 37.29 42.30
C GLY A 1032 67.24 38.38 43.34
N LYS A 1033 67.47 37.95 44.59
CA LYS A 1033 67.85 38.83 45.70
C LYS A 1033 69.27 38.51 46.14
N LEU A 1034 70.14 39.51 46.08
CA LEU A 1034 71.51 39.44 46.60
C LEU A 1034 71.56 40.06 47.99
N SER A 1035 72.13 39.33 48.95
CA SER A 1035 72.40 39.80 50.30
C SER A 1035 73.87 39.58 50.63
N ILE A 1036 74.53 40.61 51.12
CA ILE A 1036 75.94 40.60 51.52
C ILE A 1036 75.98 40.79 53.02
N ARG A 1037 76.71 39.94 53.74
CA ARG A 1037 77.02 40.09 55.16
C ARG A 1037 78.53 40.10 55.32
N SER A 1038 79.08 41.11 55.97
CA SER A 1038 80.49 41.14 56.32
C SER A 1038 80.69 41.85 57.64
N GLU A 1039 81.56 41.31 58.47
CA GLU A 1039 81.95 41.84 59.77
C GLU A 1039 83.48 41.92 59.83
N ALA A 1040 84.02 43.01 60.38
CA ALA A 1040 85.46 43.20 60.50
C ALA A 1040 86.09 42.05 61.32
N GLY A 1041 87.08 41.37 60.72
CA GLY A 1041 87.80 40.23 61.30
C GLY A 1041 87.08 38.88 61.22
N LYS A 1042 85.89 38.79 60.60
CA LYS A 1042 85.09 37.54 60.49
C LYS A 1042 84.71 37.17 59.04
N GLY A 1043 85.31 37.83 58.05
CA GLY A 1043 85.11 37.55 56.63
C GLY A 1043 83.86 38.16 56.00
N THR A 1044 83.60 37.76 54.75
CA THR A 1044 82.44 38.17 53.95
C THR A 1044 81.63 36.94 53.50
N SER A 1045 80.30 37.07 53.45
CA SER A 1045 79.39 36.09 52.86
C SER A 1045 78.41 36.78 51.90
N ILE A 1046 78.44 36.36 50.64
CA ILE A 1046 77.55 36.80 49.57
C ILE A 1046 76.55 35.70 49.28
N LYS A 1047 75.26 36.00 49.45
CA LYS A 1047 74.16 35.07 49.21
C LYS A 1047 73.24 35.58 48.12
N LEU A 1048 73.17 34.85 47.00
CA LEU A 1048 72.23 35.04 45.91
C LEU A 1048 71.09 34.03 46.05
N THR A 1049 69.84 34.51 46.01
CA THR A 1049 68.64 33.66 45.97
C THR A 1049 67.85 33.97 44.71
N VAL A 1050 67.69 33.00 43.81
CA VAL A 1050 67.01 33.18 42.51
C VAL A 1050 66.18 31.96 42.15
N LYS A 1051 64.98 32.16 41.60
CA LYS A 1051 64.14 31.07 41.12
C LYS A 1051 64.64 30.59 39.76
N ILE A 1052 64.95 29.31 39.61
CA ILE A 1052 65.56 28.77 38.37
C ILE A 1052 64.48 28.46 37.31
N ALA A 1053 63.32 27.94 37.75
CA ALA A 1053 62.15 27.69 36.91
C ALA A 1053 61.50 28.97 36.36
#